data_AF-A0A139CR47-F1
#
_entry.id   AF-A0A139CR47-F1
#
_cell.length_a   1.000
_cell.length_b   1.000
_cell.length_c   1.000
_cell.angle_alpha   90.00
_cell.angle_beta   90.00
_cell.angle_gamma   90.00
#
_symmetry.space_group_name_H-M   'P 1'
#
loop_
_entity.id
_entity.type
_entity.pdbx_description
1 polymer ?
#
loop_
_entity_poly.entity_id
_entity_poly.type
_entity_poly.pdbx_seq_one_letter_code
_entity_poly.pdbx_strand_id
1 'polypeptide(L)'
;MESSESIEDASDDDNNKQESEYLADKFLPGDDAAKWWFWGSLIWFPLFATLGFILAIKFFQPYFLSDAAYLTFGRIRPAHVNGVLFGFVSSGLIGGMFWAVPRLVNTPLYSAKMAKVSAALWNIALITGISMIVFLGDTQGREYAELPWIIDILIETVLLSILLNLLLTFGRRSEKKLYVSTWYYTGTFIWFPILYFIGNVMWRPPDGAVMGISDSIFNWYYGHNVLGLWFTTLGIASWYYVIPRMINRPLYSHLLSVISFFTIAFFYTGVGGHHLLQTPIPEWTKTIAVVMSVLMLVPVVTFMVNIGLTLRGTWSIFTKNIPFRFVVTGFFFYLLTSFQGTFQGLRGTNSYLHFSQWPVGHAHLAILGGFGFLAVGMMYWLIPKITRTKIYSERLMSINWWIAVIGFTLFFLAMTIAGLVANSAWWQNLHVQTVLQFLQFWYIVRAIGGGFVVIAGYIFASNTILTFARSKEPHEEEEIFEISEEKSSKPHSQTQRRSQHKLSMPIIVVGALTLFLLMTWMVVAMPALNLENVQPTDIAHEYTALQAEGRTIYKENGCFYCHSQFVRPQDWAIGRISEQGDYYYDQPHLLGTERTGPDLAQIGGMRPTEWHYYHDMDARTTSPRSIMPPFAFLTDQELTALVAYVQNLGSYDLETQNFHPDVPYEYANETQPYAPYMMGAMQNYNMTTNTYTGNDSLANNYASVFEDGKQTYIQRCMSCHGCSGNAQGPYARHVVTQPANLHERILTYQPEPGDPYHFWRVSEGVPGTAMPTWKISMNDTEIWKTAFYEMSFANGAVRTVSGDVSDAEALDFANKTDIQPPIAGTQEQFNRGEQLYTLYCQQCHGESGHGDGPASALSSGGYINPVPANFTESGGDFQKYGQYVWKVQEGVETTNMPPWKYALSEEDMYETIFYIQNFSTTKDYNEKWALLYNDSFARDMRK
;
A
#
# COMPACT_ATOMS: atom_id res chain seq x y z
N MET A 1 -13.66 -59.43 70.63
CA MET A 1 -14.55 -58.26 70.59
C MET A 1 -14.15 -57.50 69.36
N GLU A 2 -14.68 -57.95 68.21
CA GLU A 2 -15.93 -57.44 67.59
C GLU A 2 -15.55 -56.30 66.63
N SER A 3 -15.97 -56.25 65.39
CA SER A 3 -16.58 -57.22 64.46
C SER A 3 -16.56 -56.50 63.12
N SER A 4 -16.21 -57.23 62.07
CA SER A 4 -16.43 -56.87 60.68
C SER A 4 -17.91 -56.61 60.42
N GLU A 5 -18.26 -55.55 59.71
CA GLU A 5 -19.49 -55.51 58.92
C GLU A 5 -19.26 -54.77 57.59
N SER A 6 -19.59 -55.52 56.55
CA SER A 6 -19.58 -55.25 55.12
C SER A 6 -20.60 -54.21 54.70
N ILE A 7 -20.25 -53.40 53.70
CA ILE A 7 -21.24 -52.88 52.75
C ILE A 7 -20.88 -53.48 51.39
N GLU A 8 -21.85 -54.23 50.89
CA GLU A 8 -21.86 -55.07 49.71
C GLU A 8 -21.52 -54.29 48.44
N ASP A 9 -20.47 -54.73 47.75
CA ASP A 9 -20.32 -54.52 46.30
C ASP A 9 -21.33 -55.45 45.63
N ALA A 10 -22.48 -54.89 45.25
CA ALA A 10 -23.46 -55.57 44.42
C ALA A 10 -22.85 -55.79 43.03
N SER A 11 -22.46 -57.03 42.79
CA SER A 11 -22.29 -57.64 41.48
C SER A 11 -23.58 -57.51 40.68
N ASP A 12 -23.63 -56.56 39.76
CA ASP A 12 -24.67 -56.50 38.72
C ASP A 12 -24.15 -55.69 37.52
N ASP A 13 -23.28 -56.30 36.71
CA ASP A 13 -23.17 -55.96 35.29
C ASP A 13 -22.41 -57.05 34.48
N ASP A 14 -22.66 -58.32 34.82
CA ASP A 14 -22.18 -59.46 34.06
C ASP A 14 -23.29 -59.94 33.10
N ASN A 15 -23.77 -59.05 32.23
CA ASN A 15 -24.66 -59.40 31.10
C ASN A 15 -24.92 -58.22 30.13
N ASN A 16 -23.87 -57.58 29.59
CA ASN A 16 -23.99 -56.92 28.28
C ASN A 16 -22.62 -56.66 27.63
N LYS A 17 -21.82 -57.72 27.41
CA LYS A 17 -20.74 -57.68 26.40
C LYS A 17 -21.35 -57.76 25.00
N GLN A 18 -22.12 -56.74 24.63
CA GLN A 18 -22.25 -56.39 23.22
C GLN A 18 -21.01 -55.55 22.95
N GLU A 19 -19.95 -56.18 22.44
CA GLU A 19 -18.77 -55.50 21.92
C GLU A 19 -19.25 -54.38 20.99
N SER A 20 -19.24 -53.14 21.48
CA SER A 20 -19.46 -51.98 20.64
C SER A 20 -18.24 -51.91 19.74
N GLU A 21 -18.35 -52.53 18.57
CA GLU A 21 -17.29 -52.57 17.57
C GLU A 21 -16.85 -51.14 17.28
N TYR A 22 -15.71 -50.74 17.85
CA TYR A 22 -15.23 -49.38 17.79
C TYR A 22 -14.85 -49.11 16.33
N LEU A 23 -15.59 -48.23 15.64
CA LEU A 23 -15.48 -47.96 14.20
C LEU A 23 -14.15 -47.28 13.80
N ALA A 24 -13.08 -47.44 14.59
CA ALA A 24 -11.79 -46.82 14.36
C ALA A 24 -11.17 -47.35 13.06
N ASP A 25 -11.30 -46.53 12.02
CA ASP A 25 -10.73 -46.66 10.68
C ASP A 25 -11.50 -47.52 9.66
N LYS A 26 -12.63 -48.14 10.02
CA LYS A 26 -13.53 -48.73 9.02
C LYS A 26 -14.08 -47.65 8.10
N PHE A 27 -14.17 -47.95 6.79
CA PHE A 27 -14.83 -47.06 5.83
C PHE A 27 -16.34 -47.08 6.07
N LEU A 28 -16.90 -45.93 6.43
CA LEU A 28 -18.31 -45.76 6.74
C LEU A 28 -19.11 -45.35 5.50
N PRO A 29 -20.41 -45.72 5.42
CA PRO A 29 -21.29 -45.17 4.40
C PRO A 29 -21.30 -43.64 4.45
N GLY A 30 -20.91 -42.99 3.36
CA GLY A 30 -20.84 -41.53 3.25
C GLY A 30 -19.45 -40.91 3.33
N ASP A 31 -18.39 -41.68 3.62
CA ASP A 31 -17.00 -41.19 3.59
C ASP A 31 -16.56 -40.73 2.19
N ASP A 32 -17.28 -41.15 1.14
CA ASP A 32 -17.09 -40.66 -0.23
C ASP A 32 -17.35 -39.15 -0.36
N ALA A 33 -18.13 -38.54 0.55
CA ALA A 33 -18.36 -37.10 0.58
C ALA A 33 -17.07 -36.31 0.80
N ALA A 34 -16.09 -36.84 1.56
CA ALA A 34 -14.80 -36.18 1.76
C ALA A 34 -14.03 -36.02 0.44
N LYS A 35 -14.18 -36.96 -0.52
CA LYS A 35 -13.54 -36.88 -1.84
C LYS A 35 -13.98 -35.62 -2.61
N TRP A 36 -15.25 -35.25 -2.52
CA TRP A 36 -15.81 -34.09 -3.24
C TRP A 36 -15.18 -32.77 -2.77
N TRP A 37 -14.95 -32.65 -1.46
CA TRP A 37 -14.26 -31.49 -0.89
C TRP A 37 -12.76 -31.48 -1.23
N PHE A 38 -12.11 -32.64 -1.21
CA PHE A 38 -10.70 -32.75 -1.60
C PHE A 38 -10.46 -32.40 -3.07
N TRP A 39 -11.38 -32.74 -3.98
CA TRP A 39 -11.30 -32.34 -5.39
C TRP A 39 -11.23 -30.83 -5.57
N GLY A 40 -12.04 -30.08 -4.82
CA GLY A 40 -11.92 -28.63 -4.77
C GLY A 40 -10.49 -28.24 -4.37
N SER A 41 -10.07 -28.63 -3.17
CA SER A 41 -8.76 -28.24 -2.61
C SER A 41 -7.58 -28.52 -3.55
N LEU A 42 -7.61 -29.65 -4.28
CA LEU A 42 -6.58 -30.06 -5.24
C LEU A 42 -6.48 -29.17 -6.48
N ILE A 43 -7.61 -28.64 -6.96
CA ILE A 43 -7.65 -27.76 -8.13
C ILE A 43 -7.35 -26.31 -7.72
N TRP A 44 -7.95 -25.87 -6.61
CA TRP A 44 -7.80 -24.49 -6.12
C TRP A 44 -6.36 -24.16 -5.74
N PHE A 45 -5.64 -25.05 -5.05
CA PHE A 45 -4.31 -24.72 -4.56
C PHE A 45 -3.30 -24.32 -5.65
N PRO A 46 -2.97 -25.16 -6.64
CA PRO A 46 -1.98 -24.79 -7.65
C PRO A 46 -2.44 -23.59 -8.49
N LEU A 47 -3.73 -23.49 -8.81
CA LEU A 47 -4.27 -22.40 -9.64
C LEU A 47 -4.13 -21.05 -8.93
N PHE A 48 -4.59 -20.95 -7.68
CA PHE A 48 -4.60 -19.68 -6.96
C PHE A 48 -3.26 -19.36 -6.30
N ALA A 49 -2.41 -20.36 -6.01
CA ALA A 49 -1.01 -20.11 -5.72
C ALA A 49 -0.27 -19.50 -6.92
N THR A 50 -0.61 -19.92 -8.15
CA THR A 50 -0.04 -19.33 -9.38
C THR A 50 -0.44 -17.87 -9.53
N LEU A 51 -1.69 -17.50 -9.22
CA LEU A 51 -2.10 -16.11 -9.14
C LEU A 51 -1.27 -15.31 -8.12
N GLY A 52 -1.00 -15.89 -6.94
CA GLY A 52 -0.11 -15.31 -5.94
C GLY A 52 1.33 -15.11 -6.45
N PHE A 53 1.84 -16.04 -7.25
CA PHE A 53 3.16 -15.92 -7.89
C PHE A 53 3.19 -14.84 -8.97
N ILE A 54 2.14 -14.71 -9.78
CA ILE A 54 1.99 -13.60 -10.74
C ILE A 54 2.01 -12.25 -10.02
N LEU A 55 1.27 -12.11 -8.90
CA LEU A 55 1.29 -10.91 -8.07
C LEU A 55 2.71 -10.61 -7.54
N ALA A 56 3.44 -11.65 -7.10
CA ALA A 56 4.82 -11.49 -6.63
C ALA A 56 5.77 -10.97 -7.72
N ILE A 57 5.59 -11.39 -8.98
CA ILE A 57 6.39 -10.89 -10.12
C ILE A 57 6.11 -9.41 -10.38
N LYS A 58 4.83 -8.98 -10.30
CA LYS A 58 4.43 -7.61 -10.59
C LYS A 58 5.12 -6.55 -9.73
N PHE A 59 5.55 -6.88 -8.51
CA PHE A 59 6.31 -5.98 -7.63
C PHE A 59 7.65 -5.51 -8.20
N PHE A 60 8.29 -6.28 -9.07
CA PHE A 60 9.56 -5.91 -9.72
C PHE A 60 9.48 -5.89 -11.25
N GLN A 61 8.37 -6.33 -11.85
CA GLN A 61 8.04 -6.22 -13.27
C GLN A 61 6.59 -5.73 -13.45
N PRO A 62 6.32 -4.41 -13.29
CA PRO A 62 4.94 -3.87 -13.27
C PRO A 62 4.16 -4.02 -14.59
N TYR A 63 4.86 -4.13 -15.73
CA TYR A 63 4.24 -4.39 -17.04
C TYR A 63 3.80 -5.83 -17.24
N PHE A 64 4.28 -6.77 -16.44
CA PHE A 64 4.02 -8.19 -16.64
C PHE A 64 2.51 -8.48 -16.51
N LEU A 65 1.85 -8.80 -17.64
CA LEU A 65 0.41 -9.06 -17.73
C LEU A 65 -0.46 -7.89 -17.24
N SER A 66 -0.14 -6.65 -17.62
CA SER A 66 -0.88 -5.45 -17.16
C SER A 66 -1.74 -4.79 -18.25
N ASP A 67 -1.69 -5.27 -19.49
CA ASP A 67 -2.47 -4.72 -20.61
C ASP A 67 -3.98 -5.02 -20.54
N ALA A 68 -4.40 -5.90 -19.62
CA ALA A 68 -5.78 -6.32 -19.46
C ALA A 68 -6.26 -6.14 -18.02
N ALA A 69 -7.44 -5.52 -17.85
CA ALA A 69 -8.04 -5.24 -16.54
C ALA A 69 -8.09 -6.48 -15.63
N TYR A 70 -8.50 -7.64 -16.17
CA TYR A 70 -8.64 -8.89 -15.43
C TYR A 70 -7.31 -9.53 -14.98
N LEU A 71 -6.17 -9.04 -15.47
CA LEU A 71 -4.84 -9.48 -15.03
C LEU A 71 -4.09 -8.44 -14.19
N THR A 72 -4.73 -7.32 -13.85
CA THR A 72 -4.15 -6.30 -12.98
C THR A 72 -3.98 -6.81 -11.54
N PHE A 73 -3.09 -6.16 -10.79
CA PHE A 73 -2.81 -6.53 -9.41
C PHE A 73 -4.07 -6.49 -8.53
N GLY A 74 -4.88 -5.43 -8.64
CA GLY A 74 -6.05 -5.25 -7.78
C GLY A 74 -7.21 -6.19 -8.05
N ARG A 75 -7.32 -6.78 -9.26
CA ARG A 75 -8.30 -7.83 -9.56
C ARG A 75 -7.80 -9.23 -9.23
N ILE A 76 -6.52 -9.51 -9.46
CA ILE A 76 -5.93 -10.83 -9.14
C ILE A 76 -5.74 -11.03 -7.63
N ARG A 77 -5.41 -9.99 -6.85
CA ARG A 77 -5.23 -10.09 -5.38
C ARG A 77 -6.43 -10.71 -4.67
N PRO A 78 -7.66 -10.18 -4.78
CA PRO A 78 -8.83 -10.77 -4.13
C PRO A 78 -9.16 -12.17 -4.67
N ALA A 79 -8.91 -12.43 -5.96
CA ALA A 79 -9.05 -13.78 -6.52
C ALA A 79 -8.09 -14.78 -5.85
N HIS A 80 -6.81 -14.41 -5.73
CA HIS A 80 -5.79 -15.19 -5.02
C HIS A 80 -6.20 -15.48 -3.57
N VAL A 81 -6.58 -14.43 -2.83
CA VAL A 81 -6.98 -14.54 -1.42
C VAL A 81 -8.17 -15.49 -1.27
N ASN A 82 -9.28 -15.23 -1.97
CA ASN A 82 -10.50 -16.05 -1.85
C ASN A 82 -10.28 -17.50 -2.31
N GLY A 83 -9.53 -17.71 -3.40
CA GLY A 83 -9.21 -19.04 -3.90
C GLY A 83 -8.32 -19.85 -2.97
N VAL A 84 -7.37 -19.22 -2.27
CA VAL A 84 -6.51 -19.89 -1.28
C VAL A 84 -7.26 -20.15 0.02
N LEU A 85 -7.99 -19.17 0.56
CA LEU A 85 -8.72 -19.28 1.82
C LEU A 85 -9.88 -20.28 1.69
N PHE A 86 -10.85 -19.98 0.84
CA PHE A 86 -12.11 -20.72 0.75
C PHE A 86 -12.02 -21.90 -0.23
N GLY A 87 -11.27 -21.76 -1.32
CA GLY A 87 -11.07 -22.82 -2.29
C GLY A 87 -10.15 -23.94 -1.79
N PHE A 88 -8.92 -23.60 -1.39
CA PHE A 88 -7.90 -24.57 -1.00
C PHE A 88 -8.02 -25.03 0.46
N VAL A 89 -7.76 -24.14 1.42
CA VAL A 89 -7.60 -24.52 2.83
C VAL A 89 -8.93 -24.97 3.43
N SER A 90 -10.00 -24.20 3.24
CA SER A 90 -11.32 -24.53 3.77
C SER A 90 -11.80 -25.88 3.24
N SER A 91 -11.74 -26.10 1.92
CA SER A 91 -12.17 -27.38 1.34
C SER A 91 -11.35 -28.58 1.85
N GLY A 92 -10.03 -28.40 2.03
CA GLY A 92 -9.17 -29.45 2.57
C GLY A 92 -9.53 -29.82 4.01
N LEU A 93 -9.74 -28.82 4.87
CA LEU A 93 -10.07 -29.05 6.28
C LEU A 93 -11.52 -29.54 6.47
N ILE A 94 -12.48 -29.04 5.69
CA ILE A 94 -13.89 -29.51 5.72
C ILE A 94 -13.97 -30.97 5.24
N GLY A 95 -13.24 -31.35 4.19
CA GLY A 95 -13.16 -32.76 3.77
C GLY A 95 -12.63 -33.65 4.88
N GLY A 96 -11.62 -33.18 5.62
CA GLY A 96 -11.10 -33.81 6.83
C GLY A 96 -12.12 -33.93 7.96
N MET A 97 -12.92 -32.89 8.19
CA MET A 97 -14.01 -32.89 9.17
C MET A 97 -15.06 -33.95 8.84
N PHE A 98 -15.51 -34.04 7.58
CA PHE A 98 -16.51 -35.04 7.17
C PHE A 98 -16.02 -36.47 7.34
N TRP A 99 -14.70 -36.70 7.36
CA TRP A 99 -14.10 -37.96 7.75
C TRP A 99 -14.01 -38.15 9.27
N ALA A 100 -13.60 -37.10 10.00
CA ALA A 100 -13.32 -37.16 11.43
C ALA A 100 -14.60 -37.28 12.28
N VAL A 101 -15.62 -36.47 12.00
CA VAL A 101 -16.84 -36.37 12.84
C VAL A 101 -17.56 -37.71 12.99
N PRO A 102 -17.88 -38.47 11.91
CA PRO A 102 -18.57 -39.76 12.03
C PRO A 102 -17.85 -40.77 12.94
N ARG A 103 -16.52 -40.77 12.93
CA ARG A 103 -15.68 -41.64 13.76
C ARG A 103 -15.64 -41.19 15.22
N LEU A 104 -15.61 -39.89 15.45
CA LEU A 104 -15.60 -39.32 16.81
C LEU A 104 -16.93 -39.48 17.54
N VAL A 105 -18.05 -39.57 16.81
CA VAL A 105 -19.39 -39.75 17.39
C VAL A 105 -19.92 -41.18 17.23
N ASN A 106 -19.12 -42.04 16.60
CA ASN A 106 -19.41 -43.44 16.32
C ASN A 106 -20.77 -43.63 15.61
N THR A 107 -21.03 -42.84 14.57
CA THR A 107 -22.27 -42.88 13.78
C THR A 107 -22.01 -42.36 12.36
N PRO A 108 -22.56 -42.99 11.31
CA PRO A 108 -22.46 -42.48 9.94
C PRO A 108 -23.03 -41.05 9.81
N LEU A 109 -22.52 -40.31 8.83
CA LEU A 109 -23.01 -38.96 8.53
C LEU A 109 -24.51 -38.98 8.22
N TYR A 110 -25.26 -38.00 8.72
CA TYR A 110 -26.71 -37.92 8.51
C TYR A 110 -27.11 -37.99 7.04
N SER A 111 -26.46 -37.18 6.18
CA SER A 111 -26.66 -37.20 4.74
C SER A 111 -25.37 -36.95 3.97
N ALA A 112 -24.84 -38.00 3.35
CA ALA A 112 -23.72 -37.91 2.42
C ALA A 112 -24.08 -37.10 1.15
N LYS A 113 -25.34 -37.18 0.70
CA LYS A 113 -25.83 -36.37 -0.43
C LYS A 113 -25.76 -34.88 -0.10
N MET A 114 -26.17 -34.47 1.09
CA MET A 114 -26.14 -33.08 1.52
C MET A 114 -24.71 -32.53 1.60
N ALA A 115 -23.76 -33.34 2.09
CA ALA A 115 -22.35 -32.97 2.10
C ALA A 115 -21.76 -32.80 0.69
N LYS A 116 -22.13 -33.67 -0.26
CA LYS A 116 -21.70 -33.58 -1.68
C LYS A 116 -22.32 -32.38 -2.41
N VAL A 117 -23.61 -32.13 -2.20
CA VAL A 117 -24.30 -30.96 -2.76
C VAL A 117 -23.70 -29.67 -2.19
N SER A 118 -23.40 -29.64 -0.89
CA SER A 118 -22.73 -28.51 -0.25
C SER A 118 -21.36 -28.26 -0.86
N ALA A 119 -20.57 -29.30 -1.15
CA ALA A 119 -19.30 -29.16 -1.85
C ALA A 119 -19.48 -28.58 -3.27
N ALA A 120 -20.46 -29.07 -4.03
CA ALA A 120 -20.72 -28.57 -5.38
C ALA A 120 -21.13 -27.09 -5.36
N LEU A 121 -22.09 -26.73 -4.50
CA LEU A 121 -22.56 -25.35 -4.34
C LEU A 121 -21.45 -24.41 -3.84
N TRP A 122 -20.60 -24.86 -2.92
CA TRP A 122 -19.43 -24.10 -2.45
C TRP A 122 -18.49 -23.74 -3.60
N ASN A 123 -18.13 -24.74 -4.43
CA ASN A 123 -17.26 -24.51 -5.58
C ASN A 123 -17.91 -23.63 -6.64
N ILE A 124 -19.21 -23.81 -6.92
CA ILE A 124 -19.96 -22.95 -7.84
C ILE A 124 -19.96 -21.50 -7.35
N ALA A 125 -20.29 -21.27 -6.07
CA ALA A 125 -20.30 -19.94 -5.47
C ALA A 125 -18.95 -19.23 -5.62
N LEU A 126 -17.86 -19.91 -5.26
CA LEU A 126 -16.51 -19.35 -5.35
C LEU A 126 -16.07 -19.08 -6.79
N ILE A 127 -16.33 -20.01 -7.73
CA ILE A 127 -15.99 -19.80 -9.15
C ILE A 127 -16.77 -18.60 -9.69
N THR A 128 -18.07 -18.52 -9.43
CA THR A 128 -18.90 -17.41 -9.88
C THR A 128 -18.44 -16.09 -9.28
N GLY A 129 -18.26 -16.01 -7.96
CA GLY A 129 -17.85 -14.76 -7.31
C GLY A 129 -16.45 -14.28 -7.72
N ILE A 130 -15.47 -15.19 -7.81
CA ILE A 130 -14.14 -14.84 -8.31
C ILE A 130 -14.18 -14.40 -9.77
N SER A 131 -15.01 -15.05 -10.61
CA SER A 131 -15.19 -14.63 -12.00
C SER A 131 -15.82 -13.23 -12.10
N MET A 132 -16.78 -12.91 -11.23
CA MET A 132 -17.38 -11.57 -11.17
C MET A 132 -16.33 -10.52 -10.79
N ILE A 133 -15.50 -10.77 -9.78
CA ILE A 133 -14.40 -9.86 -9.39
C ILE A 133 -13.41 -9.68 -10.55
N VAL A 134 -12.93 -10.77 -11.14
CA VAL A 134 -11.85 -10.72 -12.15
C VAL A 134 -12.32 -10.09 -13.46
N PHE A 135 -13.47 -10.52 -13.98
CA PHE A 135 -13.94 -10.08 -15.30
C PHE A 135 -14.79 -8.81 -15.24
N LEU A 136 -15.63 -8.65 -14.21
CA LEU A 136 -16.56 -7.52 -14.10
C LEU A 136 -16.09 -6.44 -13.13
N GLY A 137 -15.07 -6.69 -12.31
CA GLY A 137 -14.65 -5.75 -11.26
C GLY A 137 -15.59 -5.72 -10.05
N ASP A 138 -16.64 -6.54 -10.03
CA ASP A 138 -17.67 -6.52 -8.99
C ASP A 138 -17.11 -7.03 -7.66
N THR A 139 -16.82 -6.10 -6.76
CA THR A 139 -16.23 -6.33 -5.44
C THR A 139 -16.87 -5.42 -4.40
N GLN A 140 -17.01 -5.94 -3.18
CA GLN A 140 -17.39 -5.12 -2.03
C GLN A 140 -16.28 -4.16 -1.60
N GLY A 141 -15.03 -4.37 -2.01
CA GLY A 141 -13.91 -3.50 -1.59
C GLY A 141 -13.49 -3.68 -0.13
N ARG A 142 -13.93 -4.76 0.54
CA ARG A 142 -13.65 -5.08 1.94
C ARG A 142 -12.79 -6.32 2.02
N GLU A 143 -11.62 -6.21 2.66
CA GLU A 143 -10.65 -7.31 2.70
C GLU A 143 -11.23 -8.60 3.32
N TYR A 144 -11.00 -9.73 2.66
CA TYR A 144 -11.57 -11.05 2.98
C TYR A 144 -13.10 -11.19 2.79
N ALA A 145 -13.79 -10.11 2.43
CA ALA A 145 -15.23 -9.99 2.18
C ALA A 145 -15.49 -9.48 0.75
N GLU A 146 -14.62 -9.80 -0.21
CA GLU A 146 -14.64 -9.18 -1.53
C GLU A 146 -15.76 -9.69 -2.45
N LEU A 147 -16.34 -10.85 -2.14
CA LEU A 147 -17.36 -11.50 -2.97
C LEU A 147 -18.65 -10.67 -2.99
N PRO A 148 -19.34 -10.52 -4.13
CA PRO A 148 -20.60 -9.77 -4.19
C PRO A 148 -21.69 -10.38 -3.27
N TRP A 149 -22.58 -9.54 -2.74
CA TRP A 149 -23.61 -9.94 -1.75
C TRP A 149 -24.49 -11.12 -2.19
N ILE A 150 -24.73 -11.29 -3.50
CA ILE A 150 -25.51 -12.41 -4.06
C ILE A 150 -24.78 -13.74 -3.81
N ILE A 151 -23.45 -13.73 -3.95
CA ILE A 151 -22.60 -14.88 -3.71
C ILE A 151 -22.52 -15.18 -2.21
N ASP A 152 -22.52 -14.14 -1.37
CA ASP A 152 -22.57 -14.29 0.07
C ASP A 152 -23.80 -15.07 0.54
N ILE A 153 -24.99 -14.78 -0.03
CA ILE A 153 -26.22 -15.52 0.30
C ILE A 153 -26.06 -17.01 -0.03
N LEU A 154 -25.41 -17.32 -1.14
CA LEU A 154 -25.18 -18.71 -1.53
C LEU A 154 -24.19 -19.39 -0.58
N ILE A 155 -23.09 -18.72 -0.21
CA ILE A 155 -22.10 -19.23 0.75
C ILE A 155 -22.77 -19.47 2.11
N GLU A 156 -23.54 -18.50 2.61
CA GLU A 156 -24.26 -18.60 3.88
C GLU A 156 -25.24 -19.79 3.87
N THR A 157 -25.98 -19.98 2.77
CA THR A 157 -26.88 -21.12 2.59
C THR A 157 -26.13 -22.46 2.67
N VAL A 158 -24.94 -22.53 2.06
CA VAL A 158 -24.09 -23.73 2.12
C VAL A 158 -23.56 -23.97 3.54
N LEU A 159 -23.12 -22.93 4.24
CA LEU A 159 -22.66 -23.04 5.62
C LEU A 159 -23.76 -23.56 6.55
N LEU A 160 -24.99 -23.03 6.43
CA LEU A 160 -26.15 -23.49 7.20
C LEU A 160 -26.55 -24.93 6.85
N SER A 161 -26.43 -25.34 5.58
CA SER A 161 -26.62 -26.73 5.16
C SER A 161 -25.60 -27.68 5.80
N ILE A 162 -24.32 -27.28 5.88
CA ILE A 162 -23.27 -28.07 6.55
C ILE A 162 -23.55 -28.16 8.05
N LEU A 163 -23.89 -27.03 8.69
CA LEU A 163 -24.26 -27.00 10.11
C LEU A 163 -25.42 -27.95 10.40
N LEU A 164 -26.48 -27.91 9.59
CA LEU A 164 -27.63 -28.81 9.74
C LEU A 164 -27.20 -30.29 9.64
N ASN A 165 -26.31 -30.63 8.69
CA ASN A 165 -25.80 -32.00 8.55
C ASN A 165 -25.07 -32.45 9.82
N LEU A 166 -24.23 -31.57 10.38
CA LEU A 166 -23.48 -31.85 11.60
C LEU A 166 -24.42 -32.04 12.79
N LEU A 167 -25.34 -31.09 13.04
CA LEU A 167 -26.28 -31.15 14.17
C LEU A 167 -27.15 -32.42 14.14
N LEU A 168 -27.66 -32.80 12.96
CA LEU A 168 -28.45 -34.01 12.80
C LEU A 168 -27.61 -35.29 12.97
N THR A 169 -26.32 -35.25 12.60
CA THR A 169 -25.38 -36.35 12.88
C THR A 169 -25.12 -36.48 14.38
N PHE A 170 -24.88 -35.37 15.08
CA PHE A 170 -24.71 -35.35 16.54
C PHE A 170 -25.97 -35.78 17.28
N GLY A 171 -27.16 -35.51 16.75
CA GLY A 171 -28.44 -35.97 17.33
C GLY A 171 -28.62 -37.48 17.27
N ARG A 172 -27.93 -38.17 16.35
CA ARG A 172 -27.97 -39.63 16.16
C ARG A 172 -26.78 -40.37 16.78
N ARG A 173 -25.89 -39.66 17.49
CA ARG A 173 -24.65 -40.23 18.01
C ARG A 173 -24.88 -41.39 18.98
N SER A 174 -24.02 -42.40 18.90
CA SER A 174 -23.97 -43.49 19.87
C SER A 174 -23.02 -43.18 21.05
N GLU A 175 -21.94 -42.44 20.79
CA GLU A 175 -20.97 -42.06 21.81
C GLU A 175 -21.52 -40.93 22.71
N LYS A 176 -21.49 -41.14 24.02
CA LYS A 176 -21.98 -40.17 25.02
C LYS A 176 -20.94 -39.12 25.35
N LYS A 177 -19.64 -39.47 25.32
CA LYS A 177 -18.52 -38.57 25.61
C LYS A 177 -18.05 -37.88 24.35
N LEU A 178 -18.14 -36.56 24.33
CA LEU A 178 -17.76 -35.78 23.16
C LEU A 178 -16.27 -35.51 23.17
N TYR A 179 -15.58 -35.93 22.12
CA TYR A 179 -14.16 -35.63 21.94
C TYR A 179 -13.95 -34.14 21.60
N VAL A 180 -12.82 -33.57 22.02
CA VAL A 180 -12.53 -32.13 21.91
C VAL A 180 -12.71 -31.59 20.49
N SER A 181 -12.25 -32.31 19.46
CA SER A 181 -12.41 -31.88 18.06
C SER A 181 -13.87 -31.65 17.67
N THR A 182 -14.82 -32.41 18.24
CA THR A 182 -16.25 -32.24 17.93
C THR A 182 -16.80 -30.90 18.41
N TRP A 183 -16.29 -30.39 19.53
CA TRP A 183 -16.69 -29.10 20.08
C TRP A 183 -16.23 -27.97 19.17
N TYR A 184 -14.98 -28.01 18.73
CA TYR A 184 -14.42 -27.02 17.80
C TYR A 184 -15.13 -27.06 16.45
N TYR A 185 -15.29 -28.24 15.83
CA TYR A 185 -16.01 -28.34 14.55
C TYR A 185 -17.44 -27.77 14.65
N THR A 186 -18.16 -28.10 15.72
CA THR A 186 -19.52 -27.57 15.91
C THR A 186 -19.50 -26.06 16.18
N GLY A 187 -18.57 -25.58 17.01
CA GLY A 187 -18.40 -24.16 17.31
C GLY A 187 -18.10 -23.34 16.06
N THR A 188 -17.17 -23.80 15.21
CA THR A 188 -16.83 -23.19 13.92
C THR A 188 -18.08 -22.96 13.07
N PHE A 189 -18.90 -23.98 12.87
CA PHE A 189 -20.10 -23.90 12.03
C PHE A 189 -21.29 -23.20 12.70
N ILE A 190 -21.19 -22.83 13.97
CA ILE A 190 -22.17 -21.96 14.65
C ILE A 190 -21.72 -20.49 14.59
N TRP A 191 -20.46 -20.21 14.93
CA TRP A 191 -19.96 -18.84 14.99
C TRP A 191 -19.72 -18.26 13.60
N PHE A 192 -19.13 -19.02 12.67
CA PHE A 192 -18.73 -18.48 11.38
C PHE A 192 -19.91 -17.99 10.52
N PRO A 193 -21.06 -18.68 10.42
CA PRO A 193 -22.22 -18.13 9.69
C PRO A 193 -22.69 -16.79 10.28
N ILE A 194 -22.75 -16.68 11.61
CA ILE A 194 -23.10 -15.42 12.28
C ILE A 194 -22.07 -14.32 11.96
N LEU A 195 -20.78 -14.66 12.01
CA LEU A 195 -19.69 -13.76 11.66
C LEU A 195 -19.74 -13.32 10.20
N TYR A 196 -20.02 -14.25 9.30
CA TYR A 196 -20.10 -14.01 7.86
C TYR A 196 -21.28 -13.08 7.53
N PHE A 197 -22.43 -13.33 8.14
CA PHE A 197 -23.61 -12.48 8.02
C PHE A 197 -23.36 -11.05 8.53
N ILE A 198 -22.77 -10.90 9.72
CA ILE A 198 -22.41 -9.60 10.32
C ILE A 198 -21.34 -8.88 9.50
N GLY A 199 -20.28 -9.61 9.16
CA GLY A 199 -19.11 -9.13 8.44
C GLY A 199 -19.47 -8.51 7.12
N ASN A 200 -20.13 -9.27 6.24
CA ASN A 200 -20.52 -8.86 4.89
C ASN A 200 -21.74 -7.91 4.86
N VAL A 201 -22.28 -7.52 6.03
CA VAL A 201 -23.45 -6.62 6.15
C VAL A 201 -24.58 -7.08 5.22
N MET A 202 -24.85 -8.39 5.22
CA MET A 202 -25.70 -9.04 4.20
C MET A 202 -27.16 -8.54 4.20
N TRP A 203 -27.59 -7.86 5.26
CA TRP A 203 -28.91 -7.25 5.36
C TRP A 203 -29.07 -5.93 4.60
N ARG A 204 -28.00 -5.38 4.00
CA ARG A 204 -28.03 -4.10 3.26
C ARG A 204 -27.57 -4.26 1.79
N PRO A 205 -28.35 -4.95 0.94
CA PRO A 205 -28.08 -4.98 -0.50
C PRO A 205 -28.43 -3.63 -1.16
N PRO A 206 -27.79 -3.26 -2.29
CA PRO A 206 -26.73 -4.00 -2.98
C PRO A 206 -25.31 -3.74 -2.41
N ASP A 207 -25.16 -2.75 -1.52
CA ASP A 207 -23.83 -2.20 -1.20
C ASP A 207 -22.99 -3.04 -0.22
N GLY A 208 -23.61 -3.87 0.63
CA GLY A 208 -22.88 -4.76 1.56
C GLY A 208 -21.98 -4.03 2.57
N ALA A 209 -22.30 -2.77 2.87
CA ALA A 209 -21.47 -1.89 3.70
C ALA A 209 -22.30 -0.89 4.51
N VAL A 210 -21.78 -0.47 5.66
CA VAL A 210 -22.29 0.65 6.46
C VAL A 210 -21.62 1.95 5.99
N MET A 211 -22.24 3.10 6.25
CA MET A 211 -21.59 4.40 6.01
C MET A 211 -20.57 4.69 7.12
N GLY A 212 -19.53 5.46 6.80
CA GLY A 212 -18.62 5.98 7.81
C GLY A 212 -17.52 5.02 8.25
N ILE A 213 -16.72 5.50 9.20
CA ILE A 213 -15.62 4.72 9.82
C ILE A 213 -16.13 3.46 10.53
N SER A 214 -17.42 3.40 10.92
CA SER A 214 -18.01 2.20 11.54
C SER A 214 -17.91 0.96 10.65
N ASP A 215 -17.97 1.10 9.33
CA ASP A 215 -17.85 -0.04 8.42
C ASP A 215 -16.51 -0.77 8.57
N SER A 216 -15.44 -0.03 8.93
CA SER A 216 -14.12 -0.60 9.20
C SER A 216 -14.10 -1.52 10.40
N ILE A 217 -14.91 -1.23 11.42
CA ILE A 217 -15.06 -2.07 12.60
C ILE A 217 -15.77 -3.37 12.22
N PHE A 218 -16.85 -3.31 11.43
CA PHE A 218 -17.53 -4.50 10.94
C PHE A 218 -16.62 -5.35 10.06
N ASN A 219 -15.87 -4.70 9.16
CA ASN A 219 -14.96 -5.35 8.25
C ASN A 219 -13.88 -6.11 9.03
N TRP A 220 -13.14 -5.45 9.94
CA TRP A 220 -12.06 -6.11 10.68
C TRP A 220 -12.51 -6.97 11.85
N TYR A 221 -13.73 -6.78 12.36
CA TYR A 221 -14.38 -7.80 13.18
C TYR A 221 -14.46 -9.11 12.41
N TYR A 222 -14.92 -9.08 11.15
CA TYR A 222 -14.96 -10.27 10.31
C TYR A 222 -13.58 -10.70 9.81
N GLY A 223 -12.78 -9.80 9.23
CA GLY A 223 -11.49 -10.07 8.61
C GLY A 223 -10.47 -10.72 9.56
N HIS A 224 -10.52 -10.38 10.86
CA HIS A 224 -9.74 -11.10 11.85
C HIS A 224 -10.38 -12.44 12.26
N ASN A 225 -11.70 -12.46 12.48
CA ASN A 225 -12.39 -13.66 12.96
C ASN A 225 -12.58 -14.74 11.88
N VAL A 226 -12.45 -14.44 10.58
CA VAL A 226 -12.33 -15.48 9.55
C VAL A 226 -11.02 -16.28 9.73
N LEU A 227 -9.92 -15.64 10.14
CA LEU A 227 -8.69 -16.34 10.47
C LEU A 227 -8.81 -17.14 11.80
N GLY A 228 -9.54 -16.58 12.76
CA GLY A 228 -9.72 -17.20 14.08
C GLY A 228 -10.82 -18.24 14.18
N LEU A 229 -12.05 -17.78 14.07
CA LEU A 229 -13.25 -18.56 14.34
C LEU A 229 -13.67 -19.43 13.17
N TRP A 230 -13.01 -19.29 12.01
CA TRP A 230 -13.05 -20.26 10.92
C TRP A 230 -11.77 -21.10 10.82
N PHE A 231 -10.64 -20.53 10.38
CA PHE A 231 -9.44 -21.36 10.14
C PHE A 231 -8.79 -21.90 11.43
N THR A 232 -8.65 -21.09 12.48
CA THR A 232 -8.00 -21.55 13.73
C THR A 232 -8.84 -22.59 14.44
N THR A 233 -10.14 -22.39 14.58
CA THR A 233 -11.04 -23.36 15.21
C THR A 233 -11.12 -24.67 14.41
N LEU A 234 -11.21 -24.59 13.07
CA LEU A 234 -11.23 -25.76 12.18
C LEU A 234 -9.88 -26.50 12.18
N GLY A 235 -8.77 -25.76 12.20
CA GLY A 235 -7.40 -26.28 12.25
C GLY A 235 -7.04 -26.91 13.59
N ILE A 236 -7.41 -26.30 14.72
CA ILE A 236 -7.22 -26.88 16.05
C ILE A 236 -7.99 -28.20 16.17
N ALA A 237 -9.25 -28.23 15.72
CA ALA A 237 -10.05 -29.47 15.70
C ALA A 237 -9.35 -30.58 14.91
N SER A 238 -8.80 -30.20 13.77
CA SER A 238 -8.04 -31.05 12.85
C SER A 238 -6.76 -31.61 13.49
N TRP A 239 -5.93 -30.78 14.13
CA TRP A 239 -4.75 -31.27 14.87
C TRP A 239 -5.12 -32.17 16.03
N TYR A 240 -6.16 -31.81 16.81
CA TYR A 240 -6.65 -32.65 17.90
C TYR A 240 -7.13 -34.03 17.42
N TYR A 241 -7.57 -34.15 16.17
CA TYR A 241 -7.92 -35.44 15.59
C TYR A 241 -6.71 -36.16 15.01
N VAL A 242 -5.96 -35.50 14.12
CA VAL A 242 -4.94 -36.15 13.28
C VAL A 242 -3.70 -36.54 14.08
N ILE A 243 -3.16 -35.66 14.95
CA ILE A 243 -1.92 -35.94 15.68
C ILE A 243 -2.08 -37.16 16.60
N PRO A 244 -3.06 -37.20 17.52
CA PRO A 244 -3.24 -38.34 18.43
C PRO A 244 -3.49 -39.66 17.68
N ARG A 245 -4.20 -39.61 16.55
CA ARG A 245 -4.48 -40.77 15.71
C ARG A 245 -3.26 -41.28 14.95
N MET A 246 -2.42 -40.40 14.41
CA MET A 246 -1.20 -40.80 13.69
C MET A 246 -0.13 -41.41 14.61
N ILE A 247 -0.09 -40.98 15.89
CA ILE A 247 0.89 -41.50 16.87
C ILE A 247 0.31 -42.56 17.81
N ASN A 248 -0.98 -42.86 17.68
CA ASN A 248 -1.75 -43.78 18.51
C ASN A 248 -1.63 -43.52 20.03
N ARG A 249 -1.86 -42.28 20.46
CA ARG A 249 -1.81 -41.89 21.88
C ARG A 249 -3.03 -41.09 22.32
N PRO A 250 -3.46 -41.23 23.58
CA PRO A 250 -4.49 -40.36 24.13
C PRO A 250 -3.97 -38.92 24.23
N LEU A 251 -4.91 -37.97 24.18
CA LEU A 251 -4.61 -36.56 24.39
C LEU A 251 -4.13 -36.32 25.82
N TYR A 252 -3.11 -35.47 25.99
CA TYR A 252 -2.49 -35.23 27.28
C TYR A 252 -3.47 -34.70 28.36
N SER A 253 -4.23 -33.64 28.07
CA SER A 253 -5.13 -33.04 29.08
C SER A 253 -6.45 -32.54 28.50
N HIS A 254 -7.54 -33.13 28.99
CA HIS A 254 -8.91 -32.67 28.70
C HIS A 254 -9.20 -31.27 29.28
N LEU A 255 -8.67 -30.95 30.47
CA LEU A 255 -8.92 -29.65 31.10
C LEU A 255 -8.32 -28.51 30.27
N LEU A 256 -7.10 -28.70 29.74
CA LEU A 256 -6.46 -27.70 28.88
C LEU A 256 -7.28 -27.47 27.60
N SER A 257 -7.87 -28.52 27.03
CA SER A 257 -8.79 -28.40 25.88
C SER A 257 -10.04 -27.60 26.19
N VAL A 258 -10.65 -27.78 27.37
CA VAL A 258 -11.83 -27.00 27.80
C VAL A 258 -11.46 -25.53 27.94
N ILE A 259 -10.34 -25.24 28.62
CA ILE A 259 -9.86 -23.85 28.77
C ILE A 259 -9.60 -23.23 27.39
N SER A 260 -8.86 -23.92 26.52
CA SER A 260 -8.55 -23.42 25.18
C SER A 260 -9.82 -23.13 24.36
N PHE A 261 -10.82 -24.01 24.42
CA PHE A 261 -12.05 -23.87 23.64
C PHE A 261 -12.86 -22.62 24.05
N PHE A 262 -13.18 -22.47 25.33
CA PHE A 262 -14.00 -21.35 25.80
C PHE A 262 -13.25 -20.01 25.74
N THR A 263 -11.94 -20.02 25.98
CA THR A 263 -11.14 -18.79 25.87
C THR A 263 -10.97 -18.33 24.43
N ILE A 264 -10.87 -19.23 23.44
CA ILE A 264 -10.92 -18.85 22.02
C ILE A 264 -12.25 -18.18 21.66
N ALA A 265 -13.38 -18.79 22.08
CA ALA A 265 -14.71 -18.28 21.76
C ALA A 265 -14.98 -16.85 22.28
N PHE A 266 -14.25 -16.42 23.32
CA PHE A 266 -14.39 -15.08 23.90
C PHE A 266 -13.27 -14.14 23.45
N PHE A 267 -12.01 -14.53 23.62
CA PHE A 267 -10.87 -13.64 23.35
C PHE A 267 -10.73 -13.37 21.86
N TYR A 268 -10.80 -14.38 21.00
CA TYR A 268 -10.56 -14.21 19.56
C TYR A 268 -11.58 -13.25 18.93
N THR A 269 -12.85 -13.36 19.34
CA THR A 269 -13.95 -12.49 18.88
C THR A 269 -13.63 -11.00 19.05
N GLY A 270 -12.93 -10.62 20.11
CA GLY A 270 -12.64 -9.22 20.44
C GLY A 270 -11.34 -8.66 19.85
N VAL A 271 -10.56 -9.45 19.10
CA VAL A 271 -9.22 -9.04 18.62
C VAL A 271 -9.28 -8.12 17.39
N GLY A 272 -10.36 -8.14 16.60
CA GLY A 272 -10.41 -7.51 15.28
C GLY A 272 -9.93 -6.05 15.22
N GLY A 273 -10.21 -5.25 16.25
CA GLY A 273 -9.76 -3.85 16.34
C GLY A 273 -8.24 -3.66 16.34
N HIS A 274 -7.42 -4.72 16.45
CA HIS A 274 -5.97 -4.61 16.42
C HIS A 274 -5.41 -4.29 15.01
N HIS A 275 -6.22 -4.46 13.96
CA HIS A 275 -5.95 -3.98 12.60
C HIS A 275 -6.24 -2.48 12.46
N LEU A 276 -6.97 -1.91 13.42
CA LEU A 276 -7.48 -0.55 13.42
C LEU A 276 -6.81 0.32 14.50
N LEU A 277 -5.69 -0.12 15.08
CA LEU A 277 -5.03 0.66 16.15
C LEU A 277 -4.55 2.02 15.66
N GLN A 278 -4.23 2.13 14.38
CA GLN A 278 -3.76 3.36 13.75
C GLN A 278 -4.86 4.17 13.08
N THR A 279 -6.07 3.60 12.91
CA THR A 279 -7.20 4.32 12.31
C THR A 279 -7.91 5.17 13.36
N PRO A 280 -8.74 6.15 12.97
CA PRO A 280 -9.39 7.04 13.92
C PRO A 280 -10.56 6.40 14.70
N ILE A 281 -10.64 5.09 14.90
CA ILE A 281 -11.71 4.47 15.71
C ILE A 281 -11.61 4.82 17.22
N PRO A 282 -12.68 4.65 18.02
CA PRO A 282 -12.65 4.96 19.44
C PRO A 282 -11.54 4.24 20.23
N GLU A 283 -10.85 4.99 21.11
CA GLU A 283 -9.69 4.49 21.85
C GLU A 283 -9.99 3.32 22.80
N TRP A 284 -11.21 3.25 23.32
CA TRP A 284 -11.64 2.13 24.16
C TRP A 284 -11.76 0.83 23.34
N THR A 285 -12.23 0.89 22.08
CA THR A 285 -12.30 -0.26 21.16
C THR A 285 -10.90 -0.78 20.86
N LYS A 286 -9.95 0.12 20.58
CA LYS A 286 -8.53 -0.22 20.40
C LYS A 286 -7.97 -0.91 21.64
N THR A 287 -8.31 -0.42 22.83
CA THR A 287 -7.85 -0.98 24.10
C THR A 287 -8.38 -2.38 24.34
N ILE A 288 -9.67 -2.64 24.06
CA ILE A 288 -10.25 -4.00 24.11
C ILE A 288 -9.45 -4.92 23.18
N ALA A 289 -9.21 -4.51 21.93
CA ALA A 289 -8.50 -5.33 20.96
C ALA A 289 -7.07 -5.68 21.39
N VAL A 290 -6.33 -4.73 21.98
CA VAL A 290 -4.98 -4.97 22.53
C VAL A 290 -5.03 -5.97 23.68
N VAL A 291 -5.96 -5.79 24.63
CA VAL A 291 -6.11 -6.69 25.78
C VAL A 291 -6.47 -8.10 25.31
N MET A 292 -7.42 -8.22 24.38
CA MET A 292 -7.80 -9.52 23.81
C MET A 292 -6.64 -10.16 23.03
N SER A 293 -5.85 -9.36 22.30
CA SER A 293 -4.64 -9.85 21.61
C SER A 293 -3.64 -10.47 22.58
N VAL A 294 -3.42 -9.86 23.76
CA VAL A 294 -2.54 -10.42 24.79
C VAL A 294 -3.14 -11.68 25.41
N LEU A 295 -4.44 -11.65 25.74
CA LEU A 295 -5.13 -12.79 26.35
C LEU A 295 -5.24 -13.99 25.40
N MET A 296 -5.12 -13.80 24.09
CA MET A 296 -5.01 -14.89 23.11
C MET A 296 -3.80 -15.81 23.36
N LEU A 297 -2.79 -15.38 24.12
CA LEU A 297 -1.72 -16.29 24.57
C LEU A 297 -2.26 -17.44 25.43
N VAL A 298 -3.36 -17.25 26.18
CA VAL A 298 -3.94 -18.29 27.03
C VAL A 298 -4.40 -19.50 26.20
N PRO A 299 -5.30 -19.37 25.21
CA PRO A 299 -5.68 -20.51 24.39
C PRO A 299 -4.52 -21.08 23.57
N VAL A 300 -3.59 -20.24 23.11
CA VAL A 300 -2.43 -20.68 22.32
C VAL A 300 -1.49 -21.55 23.14
N VAL A 301 -1.10 -21.10 24.33
CA VAL A 301 -0.21 -21.85 25.23
C VAL A 301 -0.88 -23.13 25.71
N THR A 302 -2.17 -23.09 26.04
CA THR A 302 -2.90 -24.29 26.46
C THR A 302 -2.98 -25.34 25.35
N PHE A 303 -3.26 -24.93 24.10
CA PHE A 303 -3.22 -25.82 22.94
C PHE A 303 -1.81 -26.36 22.68
N MET A 304 -0.79 -25.49 22.70
CA MET A 304 0.62 -25.83 22.52
C MET A 304 1.09 -26.90 23.50
N VAL A 305 0.84 -26.68 24.80
CA VAL A 305 1.24 -27.62 25.86
C VAL A 305 0.51 -28.95 25.69
N ASN A 306 -0.77 -28.92 25.32
CA ASN A 306 -1.56 -30.13 25.17
C ASN A 306 -1.05 -31.01 24.02
N ILE A 307 -0.82 -30.44 22.83
CA ILE A 307 -0.27 -31.18 21.69
C ILE A 307 1.21 -31.53 21.91
N GLY A 308 2.02 -30.60 22.41
CA GLY A 308 3.45 -30.80 22.64
C GLY A 308 3.75 -31.94 23.61
N LEU A 309 2.97 -32.05 24.70
CA LEU A 309 3.10 -33.17 25.64
C LEU A 309 2.51 -34.47 25.09
N THR A 310 1.51 -34.41 24.21
CA THR A 310 1.00 -35.58 23.49
C THR A 310 2.07 -36.17 22.55
N LEU A 311 2.89 -35.32 21.92
CA LEU A 311 4.01 -35.68 21.05
C LEU A 311 5.27 -36.18 21.80
N ARG A 312 5.28 -36.15 23.14
CA ARG A 312 6.49 -36.43 23.93
C ARG A 312 6.98 -37.87 23.71
N GLY A 313 8.16 -38.00 23.09
CA GLY A 313 8.79 -39.31 22.84
C GLY A 313 8.37 -39.99 21.53
N THR A 314 7.58 -39.33 20.67
CA THR A 314 7.16 -39.87 19.36
C THR A 314 7.83 -39.19 18.16
N TRP A 315 8.93 -38.45 18.39
CA TRP A 315 9.65 -37.70 17.35
C TRP A 315 10.21 -38.57 16.21
N SER A 316 10.42 -39.87 16.45
CA SER A 316 10.82 -40.81 15.38
C SER A 316 9.76 -40.98 14.29
N ILE A 317 8.48 -40.70 14.59
CA ILE A 317 7.40 -40.75 13.59
C ILE A 317 7.54 -39.60 12.59
N PHE A 318 8.03 -38.43 13.03
CA PHE A 318 8.32 -37.29 12.14
C PHE A 318 9.33 -37.67 11.05
N THR A 319 10.38 -38.42 11.37
CA THR A 319 11.36 -38.81 10.35
C THR A 319 10.88 -39.96 9.47
N LYS A 320 9.87 -40.74 9.86
CA LYS A 320 9.40 -41.90 9.09
C LYS A 320 8.14 -41.63 8.26
N ASN A 321 7.18 -40.88 8.80
CA ASN A 321 5.87 -40.66 8.19
C ASN A 321 5.80 -39.26 7.55
N ILE A 322 5.75 -39.20 6.22
CA ILE A 322 5.77 -37.93 5.47
C ILE A 322 4.49 -37.10 5.69
N PRO A 323 3.26 -37.64 5.62
CA PRO A 323 2.05 -36.89 5.98
C PRO A 323 2.15 -36.23 7.37
N PHE A 324 2.68 -36.95 8.36
CA PHE A 324 2.88 -36.43 9.70
C PHE A 324 3.91 -35.27 9.74
N ARG A 325 4.92 -35.27 8.88
CA ARG A 325 5.84 -34.12 8.74
C ARG A 325 5.08 -32.85 8.36
N PHE A 326 4.19 -32.92 7.38
CA PHE A 326 3.37 -31.77 6.98
C PHE A 326 2.50 -31.27 8.16
N VAL A 327 1.79 -32.17 8.82
CA VAL A 327 0.90 -31.85 9.96
C VAL A 327 1.66 -31.15 11.10
N VAL A 328 2.84 -31.68 11.47
CA VAL A 328 3.67 -31.13 12.55
C VAL A 328 4.37 -29.83 12.12
N THR A 329 4.80 -29.71 10.86
CA THR A 329 5.37 -28.46 10.32
C THR A 329 4.34 -27.34 10.40
N GLY A 330 3.10 -27.61 9.98
CA GLY A 330 2.01 -26.66 10.11
C GLY A 330 1.71 -26.27 11.56
N PHE A 331 1.76 -27.23 12.49
CA PHE A 331 1.60 -26.94 13.91
C PHE A 331 2.64 -25.92 14.40
N PHE A 332 3.92 -26.10 14.05
CA PHE A 332 4.97 -25.16 14.44
C PHE A 332 4.81 -23.77 13.81
N PHE A 333 4.47 -23.68 12.53
CA PHE A 333 4.20 -22.40 11.88
C PHE A 333 2.98 -21.68 12.48
N TYR A 334 1.94 -22.43 12.86
CA TYR A 334 0.79 -21.88 13.59
C TYR A 334 1.20 -21.31 14.96
N LEU A 335 2.05 -22.01 15.71
CA LEU A 335 2.56 -21.49 16.98
C LEU A 335 3.34 -20.18 16.76
N LEU A 336 4.26 -20.17 15.80
CA LEU A 336 5.04 -18.98 15.46
C LEU A 336 4.13 -17.80 15.08
N THR A 337 3.12 -18.05 14.24
CA THR A 337 2.09 -17.06 13.86
C THR A 337 1.39 -16.51 15.09
N SER A 338 0.94 -17.38 15.99
CA SER A 338 0.14 -16.99 17.15
C SER A 338 0.92 -16.09 18.12
N PHE A 339 2.19 -16.41 18.36
CA PHE A 339 3.09 -15.55 19.14
C PHE A 339 3.35 -14.23 18.40
N GLN A 340 3.71 -14.28 17.12
CA GLN A 340 3.94 -13.09 16.30
C GLN A 340 2.73 -12.15 16.29
N GLY A 341 1.51 -12.68 16.12
CA GLY A 341 0.27 -11.91 16.08
C GLY A 341 -0.03 -11.23 17.41
N THR A 342 0.25 -11.89 18.54
CA THR A 342 0.13 -11.29 19.88
C THR A 342 1.01 -10.05 20.00
N PHE A 343 2.28 -10.14 19.57
CA PHE A 343 3.21 -9.00 19.62
C PHE A 343 2.80 -7.89 18.65
N GLN A 344 2.38 -8.23 17.43
CA GLN A 344 1.92 -7.26 16.44
C GLN A 344 0.62 -6.54 16.85
N GLY A 345 -0.19 -7.15 17.72
CA GLY A 345 -1.40 -6.54 18.29
C GLY A 345 -1.15 -5.49 19.38
N LEU A 346 0.10 -5.26 19.79
CA LEU A 346 0.45 -4.22 20.77
C LEU A 346 0.57 -2.85 20.09
N ARG A 347 0.11 -1.77 20.74
CA ARG A 347 0.10 -0.41 20.16
C ARG A 347 1.43 0.04 19.56
N GLY A 348 2.53 -0.08 20.32
CA GLY A 348 3.85 0.37 19.87
C GLY A 348 4.46 -0.51 18.78
N THR A 349 4.27 -1.83 18.87
CA THR A 349 4.73 -2.74 17.82
C THR A 349 3.91 -2.58 16.55
N ASN A 350 2.60 -2.38 16.68
CA ASN A 350 1.70 -2.11 15.57
C ASN A 350 2.04 -0.79 14.88
N SER A 351 2.27 0.31 15.62
CA SER A 351 2.61 1.60 15.02
C SER A 351 3.87 1.54 14.15
N TYR A 352 4.82 0.67 14.53
CA TYR A 352 6.03 0.40 13.74
C TYR A 352 5.80 -0.60 12.60
N LEU A 353 5.11 -1.72 12.84
CA LEU A 353 5.00 -2.82 11.87
C LEU A 353 3.89 -2.62 10.82
N HIS A 354 2.88 -1.81 11.11
CA HIS A 354 1.71 -1.62 10.27
C HIS A 354 2.06 -1.04 8.89
N PHE A 355 1.24 -1.40 7.88
CA PHE A 355 1.39 -1.05 6.46
C PHE A 355 2.54 -1.68 5.67
N SER A 356 3.42 -2.48 6.26
CA SER A 356 4.52 -3.09 5.49
C SER A 356 4.22 -4.50 4.99
N GLN A 357 5.22 -5.15 4.38
CA GLN A 357 5.16 -6.56 4.02
C GLN A 357 5.13 -7.51 5.24
N TRP A 358 5.34 -7.00 6.46
CA TRP A 358 5.33 -7.83 7.67
C TRP A 358 3.94 -8.42 7.97
N PRO A 359 2.85 -7.63 8.07
CA PRO A 359 1.48 -8.17 8.16
C PRO A 359 1.13 -9.17 7.05
N VAL A 360 1.57 -8.92 5.82
CA VAL A 360 1.37 -9.84 4.69
C VAL A 360 2.08 -11.17 4.93
N GLY A 361 3.32 -11.13 5.41
CA GLY A 361 4.08 -12.32 5.79
C GLY A 361 3.45 -13.09 6.95
N HIS A 362 2.93 -12.39 7.95
CA HIS A 362 2.17 -12.97 9.06
C HIS A 362 0.93 -13.73 8.57
N ALA A 363 0.14 -13.15 7.67
CA ALA A 363 -1.05 -13.80 7.12
C ALA A 363 -0.69 -15.09 6.34
N HIS A 364 0.39 -15.07 5.55
CA HIS A 364 0.87 -16.26 4.85
C HIS A 364 1.41 -17.34 5.80
N LEU A 365 2.04 -16.95 6.92
CA LEU A 365 2.45 -17.87 7.98
C LEU A 365 1.25 -18.57 8.62
N ALA A 366 0.15 -17.86 8.82
CA ALA A 366 -1.11 -18.43 9.32
C ALA A 366 -1.73 -19.40 8.31
N ILE A 367 -2.10 -18.90 7.12
CA ILE A 367 -2.94 -19.60 6.17
C ILE A 367 -2.18 -20.68 5.42
N LEU A 368 -1.04 -20.35 4.81
CA LEU A 368 -0.27 -21.31 4.04
C LEU A 368 0.62 -22.14 4.97
N GLY A 369 1.44 -21.48 5.80
CA GLY A 369 2.38 -22.12 6.71
C GLY A 369 1.69 -23.02 7.73
N GLY A 370 0.70 -22.51 8.45
CA GLY A 370 -0.06 -23.26 9.45
C GLY A 370 -1.08 -24.21 8.83
N PHE A 371 -2.18 -23.65 8.33
CA PHE A 371 -3.36 -24.42 7.92
C PHE A 371 -3.21 -25.12 6.57
N GLY A 372 -2.43 -24.56 5.63
CA GLY A 372 -2.15 -25.16 4.34
C GLY A 372 -1.31 -26.42 4.44
N PHE A 373 -0.23 -26.40 5.23
CA PHE A 373 0.55 -27.60 5.55
C PHE A 373 -0.30 -28.65 6.27
N LEU A 374 -1.16 -28.24 7.20
CA LEU A 374 -2.11 -29.14 7.86
C LEU A 374 -3.07 -29.79 6.86
N ALA A 375 -3.68 -29.00 5.96
CA ALA A 375 -4.61 -29.49 4.95
C ALA A 375 -3.93 -30.50 4.01
N VAL A 376 -2.76 -30.18 3.47
CA VAL A 376 -1.97 -31.09 2.60
C VAL A 376 -1.59 -32.37 3.35
N GLY A 377 -1.08 -32.26 4.58
CA GLY A 377 -0.69 -33.42 5.39
C GLY A 377 -1.87 -34.32 5.73
N MET A 378 -3.01 -33.73 6.07
CA MET A 378 -4.25 -34.46 6.34
C MET A 378 -4.76 -35.16 5.07
N MET A 379 -4.75 -34.48 3.93
CA MET A 379 -5.17 -35.05 2.66
C MET A 379 -4.27 -36.22 2.27
N TYR A 380 -2.94 -36.07 2.31
CA TYR A 380 -2.03 -37.17 2.01
C TYR A 380 -2.21 -38.38 2.94
N TRP A 381 -2.66 -38.16 4.18
CA TRP A 381 -2.99 -39.25 5.10
C TRP A 381 -4.34 -39.90 4.81
N LEU A 382 -5.36 -39.11 4.47
CA LEU A 382 -6.74 -39.59 4.32
C LEU A 382 -7.03 -40.14 2.92
N ILE A 383 -6.40 -39.60 1.87
CA ILE A 383 -6.64 -40.03 0.49
C ILE A 383 -6.45 -41.54 0.32
N PRO A 384 -5.32 -42.15 0.72
CA PRO A 384 -5.13 -43.59 0.61
C PRO A 384 -6.21 -44.42 1.33
N LYS A 385 -6.71 -43.94 2.47
CA LYS A 385 -7.78 -44.60 3.24
C LYS A 385 -9.13 -44.52 2.54
N ILE A 386 -9.42 -43.38 1.94
CA ILE A 386 -10.68 -43.08 1.26
C ILE A 386 -10.74 -43.74 -0.14
N THR A 387 -9.60 -43.85 -0.82
CA THR A 387 -9.48 -44.52 -2.12
C THR A 387 -9.18 -46.01 -1.99
N ARG A 388 -8.75 -46.45 -0.80
CA ARG A 388 -8.25 -47.81 -0.56
C ARG A 388 -7.17 -48.17 -1.57
N THR A 389 -6.22 -47.29 -1.80
CA THR A 389 -5.06 -47.56 -2.66
C THR A 389 -3.84 -46.81 -2.14
N LYS A 390 -2.63 -47.26 -2.48
CA LYS A 390 -1.40 -46.55 -2.10
C LYS A 390 -1.32 -45.21 -2.82
N ILE A 391 -0.66 -44.24 -2.19
CA ILE A 391 -0.33 -42.98 -2.87
C ILE A 391 0.53 -43.30 -4.10
N TYR A 392 0.38 -42.52 -5.17
CA TYR A 392 1.01 -42.82 -6.45
C TYR A 392 2.53 -42.86 -6.36
N SER A 393 3.14 -41.91 -5.63
CA SER A 393 4.56 -41.90 -5.35
C SER A 393 4.88 -41.28 -4.00
N GLU A 394 5.48 -42.06 -3.10
CA GLU A 394 6.02 -41.55 -1.84
C GLU A 394 7.25 -40.65 -2.04
N ARG A 395 8.03 -40.90 -3.10
CA ARG A 395 9.17 -40.03 -3.46
C ARG A 395 8.69 -38.63 -3.83
N LEU A 396 7.63 -38.51 -4.64
CA LEU A 396 7.04 -37.21 -4.96
C LEU A 396 6.46 -36.53 -3.72
N MET A 397 5.83 -37.29 -2.81
CA MET A 397 5.33 -36.76 -1.54
C MET A 397 6.46 -36.20 -0.65
N SER A 398 7.62 -36.87 -0.61
CA SER A 398 8.81 -36.41 0.12
C SER A 398 9.44 -35.16 -0.53
N ILE A 399 9.59 -35.15 -1.86
CA ILE A 399 10.09 -34.00 -2.62
C ILE A 399 9.17 -32.78 -2.43
N ASN A 400 7.85 -33.00 -2.48
CA ASN A 400 6.85 -31.96 -2.23
C ASN A 400 7.10 -31.29 -0.88
N TRP A 401 7.29 -32.06 0.19
CA TRP A 401 7.55 -31.50 1.52
C TRP A 401 8.81 -30.62 1.55
N TRP A 402 9.92 -31.09 0.97
CA TRP A 402 11.17 -30.32 0.95
C TRP A 402 11.03 -29.01 0.16
N ILE A 403 10.46 -29.06 -1.04
CA ILE A 403 10.25 -27.88 -1.88
C ILE A 403 9.29 -26.91 -1.18
N ALA A 404 8.20 -27.41 -0.60
CA ALA A 404 7.22 -26.60 0.12
C ALA A 404 7.86 -25.88 1.32
N VAL A 405 8.59 -26.59 2.19
CA VAL A 405 9.20 -26.00 3.38
C VAL A 405 10.29 -24.99 3.02
N ILE A 406 11.19 -25.33 2.10
CA ILE A 406 12.28 -24.43 1.67
C ILE A 406 11.70 -23.20 0.98
N GLY A 407 10.80 -23.40 0.02
CA GLY A 407 10.13 -22.32 -0.72
C GLY A 407 9.35 -21.39 0.20
N PHE A 408 8.53 -21.96 1.09
CA PHE A 408 7.73 -21.20 2.03
C PHE A 408 8.60 -20.44 3.04
N THR A 409 9.67 -21.04 3.55
CA THR A 409 10.59 -20.37 4.49
C THR A 409 11.27 -19.18 3.82
N LEU A 410 11.77 -19.36 2.59
CA LEU A 410 12.38 -18.28 1.81
C LEU A 410 11.39 -17.14 1.56
N PHE A 411 10.17 -17.49 1.13
CA PHE A 411 9.07 -16.57 0.87
C PHE A 411 8.69 -15.76 2.12
N PHE A 412 8.49 -16.43 3.25
CA PHE A 412 8.13 -15.81 4.52
C PHE A 412 9.23 -14.87 5.04
N LEU A 413 10.49 -15.33 5.03
CA LEU A 413 11.61 -14.50 5.47
C LEU A 413 11.80 -13.26 4.60
N ALA A 414 11.66 -13.39 3.27
CA ALA A 414 11.79 -12.26 2.36
C ALA A 414 10.77 -11.15 2.66
N MET A 415 9.50 -11.50 2.88
CA MET A 415 8.46 -10.51 3.25
C MET A 415 8.71 -9.92 4.64
N THR A 416 9.11 -10.76 5.59
CA THR A 416 9.43 -10.32 6.97
C THR A 416 10.55 -9.28 6.95
N ILE A 417 11.63 -9.54 6.21
CA ILE A 417 12.76 -8.62 6.08
C ILE A 417 12.37 -7.38 5.29
N ALA A 418 11.66 -7.52 4.17
CA ALA A 418 11.17 -6.39 3.39
C ALA A 418 10.31 -5.46 4.26
N GLY A 419 9.45 -6.02 5.11
CA GLY A 419 8.62 -5.25 6.04
C GLY A 419 9.44 -4.48 7.06
N LEU A 420 10.46 -5.10 7.67
CA LEU A 420 11.35 -4.44 8.62
C LEU A 420 12.18 -3.32 7.97
N VAL A 421 12.72 -3.56 6.77
CA VAL A 421 13.50 -2.57 6.01
C VAL A 421 12.62 -1.38 5.64
N ALA A 422 11.41 -1.63 5.14
CA ALA A 422 10.46 -0.57 4.79
C ALA A 422 10.11 0.30 6.00
N ASN A 423 9.74 -0.34 7.11
CA ASN A 423 9.35 0.35 8.33
C ASN A 423 10.51 1.14 8.95
N SER A 424 11.72 0.59 8.93
CA SER A 424 12.91 1.31 9.39
C SER A 424 13.15 2.59 8.58
N ALA A 425 12.92 2.54 7.27
CA ALA A 425 13.11 3.69 6.39
C ALA A 425 12.01 4.74 6.57
N TRP A 426 10.74 4.32 6.68
CA TRP A 426 9.62 5.22 6.95
C TRP A 426 9.70 5.86 8.34
N TRP A 427 10.23 5.15 9.34
CA TRP A 427 10.49 5.70 10.67
C TRP A 427 11.56 6.81 10.65
N GLN A 428 12.39 6.86 9.60
CA GLN A 428 13.36 7.93 9.33
C GLN A 428 12.81 8.98 8.35
N ASN A 429 11.50 8.97 8.08
CA ASN A 429 10.80 9.88 7.16
C ASN A 429 11.29 9.81 5.70
N LEU A 430 11.82 8.67 5.24
CA LEU A 430 12.13 8.46 3.82
C LEU A 430 10.84 8.26 3.01
N HIS A 431 10.74 8.93 1.85
CA HIS A 431 9.59 8.82 0.97
C HIS A 431 9.36 7.38 0.48
N VAL A 432 8.09 6.95 0.46
CA VAL A 432 7.67 5.59 0.08
C VAL A 432 8.24 5.17 -1.28
N GLN A 433 8.22 6.05 -2.27
CA GLN A 433 8.74 5.75 -3.62
C GLN A 433 10.23 5.37 -3.61
N THR A 434 11.04 6.04 -2.78
CA THR A 434 12.46 5.73 -2.63
C THR A 434 12.65 4.38 -1.95
N VAL A 435 11.86 4.12 -0.89
CA VAL A 435 11.93 2.87 -0.13
C VAL A 435 11.56 1.67 -0.99
N LEU A 436 10.50 1.76 -1.79
CA LEU A 436 10.04 0.65 -2.65
C LEU A 436 11.12 0.20 -3.65
N GLN A 437 11.98 1.11 -4.12
CA GLN A 437 13.12 0.77 -4.98
C GLN A 437 14.16 -0.10 -4.24
N PHE A 438 14.42 0.19 -2.96
CA PHE A 438 15.34 -0.60 -2.14
C PHE A 438 14.82 -2.01 -1.85
N LEU A 439 13.50 -2.22 -1.89
CA LEU A 439 12.87 -3.51 -1.62
C LEU A 439 12.90 -4.49 -2.80
N GLN A 440 13.31 -4.05 -3.99
CA GLN A 440 13.27 -4.85 -5.22
C GLN A 440 13.96 -6.21 -5.06
N PHE A 441 15.13 -6.26 -4.39
CA PHE A 441 15.83 -7.50 -4.10
C PHE A 441 14.96 -8.49 -3.31
N TRP A 442 14.31 -8.02 -2.24
CA TRP A 442 13.45 -8.86 -1.41
C TRP A 442 12.18 -9.30 -2.15
N TYR A 443 11.64 -8.47 -3.05
CA TYR A 443 10.53 -8.87 -3.91
C TYR A 443 10.89 -9.98 -4.89
N ILE A 444 12.12 -9.98 -5.42
CA ILE A 444 12.61 -11.08 -6.26
C ILE A 444 12.75 -12.37 -5.42
N VAL A 445 13.32 -12.29 -4.22
CA VAL A 445 13.47 -13.45 -3.32
C VAL A 445 12.09 -14.00 -2.91
N ARG A 446 11.12 -13.12 -2.64
CA ARG A 446 9.71 -13.49 -2.42
C ARG A 446 9.19 -14.27 -3.63
N ALA A 447 9.35 -13.77 -4.86
CA ALA A 447 8.88 -14.48 -6.04
C ALA A 447 9.54 -15.86 -6.20
N ILE A 448 10.86 -15.99 -5.97
CA ILE A 448 11.57 -17.28 -6.04
C ILE A 448 10.98 -18.28 -5.03
N GLY A 449 10.81 -17.87 -3.76
CA GLY A 449 10.19 -18.72 -2.74
C GLY A 449 8.75 -19.10 -3.07
N GLY A 450 7.96 -18.14 -3.56
CA GLY A 450 6.59 -18.37 -4.03
C GLY A 450 6.52 -19.35 -5.21
N GLY A 451 7.46 -19.27 -6.15
CA GLY A 451 7.58 -20.20 -7.28
C GLY A 451 7.81 -21.64 -6.81
N PHE A 452 8.64 -21.86 -5.79
CA PHE A 452 8.79 -23.18 -5.17
C PHE A 452 7.49 -23.67 -4.53
N VAL A 453 6.74 -22.82 -3.84
CA VAL A 453 5.42 -23.18 -3.29
C VAL A 453 4.46 -23.59 -4.40
N VAL A 454 4.43 -22.88 -5.52
CA VAL A 454 3.59 -23.23 -6.68
C VAL A 454 3.99 -24.60 -7.23
N ILE A 455 5.28 -24.85 -7.44
CA ILE A 455 5.79 -26.15 -7.90
C ILE A 455 5.38 -27.27 -6.91
N ALA A 456 5.50 -27.04 -5.61
CA ALA A 456 5.04 -27.97 -4.59
C ALA A 456 3.54 -28.23 -4.69
N GLY A 457 2.72 -27.21 -4.95
CA GLY A 457 1.28 -27.34 -5.20
C GLY A 457 0.95 -28.19 -6.42
N TYR A 458 1.67 -28.03 -7.53
CA TYR A 458 1.50 -28.88 -8.72
C TYR A 458 1.95 -30.32 -8.47
N ILE A 459 3.04 -30.56 -7.73
CA ILE A 459 3.46 -31.91 -7.33
C ILE A 459 2.40 -32.55 -6.43
N PHE A 460 1.86 -31.79 -5.47
CA PHE A 460 0.78 -32.23 -4.60
C PHE A 460 -0.46 -32.68 -5.38
N ALA A 461 -0.96 -31.80 -6.25
CA ALA A 461 -2.13 -32.06 -7.08
C ALA A 461 -1.89 -33.24 -8.00
N SER A 462 -0.77 -33.28 -8.72
CA SER A 462 -0.46 -34.35 -9.69
C SER A 462 -0.33 -35.71 -9.01
N ASN A 463 0.39 -35.80 -7.88
CA ASN A 463 0.56 -37.05 -7.16
C ASN A 463 -0.80 -37.61 -6.69
N THR A 464 -1.67 -36.73 -6.21
CA THR A 464 -3.00 -37.09 -5.71
C THR A 464 -3.99 -37.45 -6.82
N ILE A 465 -4.04 -36.65 -7.90
CA ILE A 465 -4.93 -36.91 -9.04
C ILE A 465 -4.58 -38.25 -9.69
N LEU A 466 -3.29 -38.57 -9.81
CA LEU A 466 -2.84 -39.87 -10.31
C LEU A 466 -3.23 -41.01 -9.37
N THR A 467 -3.25 -40.79 -8.04
CA THR A 467 -3.81 -41.76 -7.09
C THR A 467 -5.29 -41.99 -7.32
N PHE A 468 -6.09 -40.93 -7.51
CA PHE A 468 -7.51 -41.08 -7.85
C PHE A 468 -7.73 -41.83 -9.17
N ALA A 469 -6.93 -41.54 -10.20
CA ALA A 469 -7.06 -42.17 -11.51
C ALA A 469 -6.64 -43.65 -11.53
N ARG A 470 -5.67 -44.04 -10.69
CA ARG A 470 -5.13 -45.41 -10.62
C ARG A 470 -5.78 -46.28 -9.56
N SER A 471 -6.72 -45.74 -8.78
CA SER A 471 -7.51 -46.45 -7.78
C SER A 471 -8.42 -47.49 -8.45
N LYS A 472 -7.90 -48.70 -8.73
CA LYS A 472 -8.67 -49.79 -9.38
C LYS A 472 -8.96 -51.00 -8.48
N GLU A 473 -8.30 -51.17 -7.34
CA GLU A 473 -8.51 -52.33 -6.45
C GLU A 473 -8.37 -51.97 -4.97
N PRO A 474 -9.10 -52.66 -4.06
CA PRO A 474 -9.08 -52.36 -2.63
C PRO A 474 -7.75 -52.78 -2.00
N HIS A 475 -7.13 -51.86 -1.30
CA HIS A 475 -6.06 -52.14 -0.36
C HIS A 475 -6.64 -52.91 0.83
N GLU A 476 -6.00 -54.01 1.23
CA GLU A 476 -6.23 -54.63 2.53
C GLU A 476 -5.95 -53.61 3.64
N GLU A 477 -6.87 -53.53 4.60
CA GLU A 477 -6.70 -52.78 5.84
C GLU A 477 -5.43 -53.33 6.53
N GLU A 478 -4.43 -52.50 6.78
CA GLU A 478 -3.36 -52.88 7.71
C GLU A 478 -4.00 -53.09 9.09
N GLU A 479 -3.68 -54.23 9.73
CA GLU A 479 -4.16 -54.59 11.05
C GLU A 479 -3.97 -53.46 12.06
N ILE A 480 -5.00 -53.30 12.88
CA ILE A 480 -5.11 -52.35 13.98
C ILE A 480 -3.93 -52.58 14.93
N PHE A 481 -3.06 -51.58 15.10
CA PHE A 481 -2.19 -51.54 16.28
C PHE A 481 -3.09 -51.28 17.50
N GLU A 482 -3.17 -52.27 18.39
CA GLU A 482 -3.80 -52.10 19.71
C GLU A 482 -3.31 -50.79 20.34
N ILE A 483 -4.25 -49.95 20.74
CA ILE A 483 -3.95 -48.75 21.53
C ILE A 483 -3.25 -49.25 22.78
N SER A 484 -2.00 -48.82 23.01
CA SER A 484 -1.29 -49.18 24.23
C SER A 484 -2.16 -48.80 25.42
N GLU A 485 -2.57 -49.77 26.24
CA GLU A 485 -3.34 -49.57 27.47
C GLU A 485 -2.54 -48.84 28.57
N GLU A 486 -1.59 -47.96 28.22
CA GLU A 486 -0.96 -47.08 29.20
C GLU A 486 -1.99 -46.07 29.72
N LYS A 487 -2.78 -46.53 30.69
CA LYS A 487 -3.56 -45.71 31.59
C LYS A 487 -2.57 -44.77 32.26
N SER A 488 -2.78 -43.47 32.09
CA SER A 488 -2.08 -42.45 32.86
C SER A 488 -2.08 -42.86 34.34
N SER A 489 -0.90 -43.08 34.92
CA SER A 489 -0.72 -43.49 36.31
C SER A 489 -1.11 -42.40 37.31
N LYS A 490 -1.51 -41.22 36.84
CA LYS A 490 -1.95 -40.10 37.68
C LYS A 490 -3.47 -40.12 37.86
N PRO A 491 -3.98 -40.23 39.09
CA PRO A 491 -5.41 -40.10 39.35
C PRO A 491 -5.89 -38.70 38.93
N HIS A 492 -6.90 -38.65 38.06
CA HIS A 492 -7.57 -37.41 37.70
C HIS A 492 -8.21 -36.79 38.96
N SER A 493 -8.12 -35.46 39.12
CA SER A 493 -8.80 -34.76 40.22
C SER A 493 -10.33 -34.96 40.14
N GLN A 494 -11.03 -34.85 41.27
CA GLN A 494 -12.50 -34.95 41.29
C GLN A 494 -13.17 -33.97 40.31
N THR A 495 -12.64 -32.76 40.20
CA THR A 495 -13.13 -31.71 39.28
C THR A 495 -12.99 -32.14 37.82
N GLN A 496 -11.88 -32.79 37.46
CA GLN A 496 -11.60 -33.24 36.09
C GLN A 496 -12.48 -34.42 35.68
N ARG A 497 -12.75 -35.37 36.59
CA ARG A 497 -13.72 -36.45 36.35
C ARG A 497 -15.14 -35.90 36.18
N ARG A 498 -15.53 -34.94 37.03
CA ARG A 498 -16.84 -34.29 36.96
C ARG A 498 -17.02 -33.48 35.68
N SER A 499 -15.98 -32.78 35.19
CA SER A 499 -16.07 -32.05 33.92
C SER A 499 -16.24 -32.99 32.73
N GLN A 500 -15.48 -34.09 32.65
CA GLN A 500 -15.55 -35.04 31.53
C GLN A 500 -16.94 -35.68 31.37
N HIS A 501 -17.65 -35.91 32.48
CA HIS A 501 -18.97 -36.55 32.45
C HIS A 501 -20.15 -35.57 32.43
N LYS A 502 -19.98 -34.33 32.94
CA LYS A 502 -21.06 -33.33 32.98
C LYS A 502 -21.04 -32.33 31.82
N LEU A 503 -19.96 -32.21 31.05
CA LEU A 503 -19.93 -31.38 29.84
C LEU A 503 -20.81 -32.03 28.77
N SER A 504 -21.96 -31.41 28.48
CA SER A 504 -22.89 -31.84 27.45
C SER A 504 -22.90 -30.86 26.28
N MET A 505 -23.27 -31.30 25.06
CA MET A 505 -23.36 -30.40 23.89
C MET A 505 -24.18 -29.13 24.17
N PRO A 506 -25.34 -29.18 24.85
CA PRO A 506 -26.08 -27.96 25.18
C PRO A 506 -25.28 -26.94 25.99
N ILE A 507 -24.49 -27.38 26.97
CA ILE A 507 -23.65 -26.48 27.79
C ILE A 507 -22.56 -25.84 26.93
N ILE A 508 -21.93 -26.64 26.05
CA ILE A 508 -20.88 -26.18 25.15
C ILE A 508 -21.44 -25.14 24.18
N VAL A 509 -22.56 -25.46 23.53
CA VAL A 509 -23.22 -24.58 22.55
C VAL A 509 -23.70 -23.31 23.23
N VAL A 510 -24.51 -23.40 24.28
CA VAL A 510 -25.10 -22.21 24.94
C VAL A 510 -24.01 -21.36 25.60
N GLY A 511 -23.08 -21.98 26.33
CA GLY A 511 -22.02 -21.25 27.03
C GLY A 511 -21.09 -20.52 26.05
N ALA A 512 -20.64 -21.20 25.01
CA ALA A 512 -19.70 -20.61 24.08
C ALA A 512 -20.38 -19.62 23.11
N LEU A 513 -21.65 -19.84 22.74
CA LEU A 513 -22.47 -18.86 22.04
C LEU A 513 -22.72 -17.61 22.89
N THR A 514 -22.98 -17.76 24.18
CA THR A 514 -23.19 -16.61 25.09
C THR A 514 -21.94 -15.74 25.17
N LEU A 515 -20.75 -16.35 25.34
CA LEU A 515 -19.48 -15.62 25.36
C LEU A 515 -19.22 -14.92 24.03
N PHE A 516 -19.44 -15.61 22.91
CA PHE A 516 -19.30 -15.06 21.56
C PHE A 516 -20.24 -13.86 21.34
N LEU A 517 -21.52 -13.98 21.68
CA LEU A 517 -22.51 -12.92 21.52
C LEU A 517 -22.22 -11.73 22.43
N LEU A 518 -21.79 -11.97 23.67
CA LEU A 518 -21.38 -10.92 24.60
C LEU A 518 -20.23 -10.10 24.01
N MET A 519 -19.17 -10.76 23.52
CA MET A 519 -18.03 -10.06 22.94
C MET A 519 -18.43 -9.34 21.64
N THR A 520 -19.22 -9.98 20.78
CA THR A 520 -19.74 -9.37 19.55
C THR A 520 -20.55 -8.10 19.84
N TRP A 521 -21.39 -8.13 20.87
CA TRP A 521 -22.11 -6.95 21.31
C TRP A 521 -21.14 -5.83 21.75
N MET A 522 -20.09 -6.15 22.51
CA MET A 522 -19.10 -5.18 22.97
C MET A 522 -18.28 -4.54 21.85
N VAL A 523 -17.92 -5.29 20.79
CA VAL A 523 -16.98 -4.81 19.76
C VAL A 523 -17.62 -4.45 18.42
N VAL A 524 -18.91 -4.75 18.22
CA VAL A 524 -19.65 -4.40 17.00
C VAL A 524 -20.86 -3.52 17.33
N ALA A 525 -21.77 -4.01 18.16
CA ALA A 525 -23.02 -3.29 18.45
C ALA A 525 -22.76 -2.00 19.25
N MET A 526 -21.93 -2.06 20.29
CA MET A 526 -21.65 -0.91 21.14
C MET A 526 -20.90 0.21 20.38
N PRO A 527 -19.85 -0.05 19.56
CA PRO A 527 -19.29 0.99 18.70
C PRO A 527 -20.28 1.55 17.69
N ALA A 528 -21.09 0.70 17.04
CA ALA A 528 -22.07 1.17 16.06
C ALA A 528 -23.04 2.19 16.67
N LEU A 529 -23.58 1.90 17.86
CA LEU A 529 -24.49 2.80 18.59
C LEU A 529 -23.81 4.11 19.04
N ASN A 530 -22.50 4.11 19.28
CA ASN A 530 -21.76 5.30 19.70
C ASN A 530 -21.24 6.14 18.52
N LEU A 531 -21.02 5.52 17.36
CA LEU A 531 -20.49 6.18 16.17
C LEU A 531 -21.57 6.79 15.26
N GLU A 532 -22.85 6.48 15.48
CA GLU A 532 -23.98 7.07 14.73
C GLU A 532 -24.02 8.62 14.80
N ASN A 533 -23.41 9.25 15.81
CA ASN A 533 -23.44 10.70 16.00
C ASN A 533 -22.18 11.43 15.50
N VAL A 534 -21.22 10.73 14.85
CA VAL A 534 -20.02 11.37 14.29
C VAL A 534 -20.44 12.39 13.25
N GLN A 535 -20.01 13.63 13.41
CA GLN A 535 -20.27 14.70 12.45
C GLN A 535 -19.19 14.70 11.36
N PRO A 536 -19.52 15.10 10.11
CA PRO A 536 -18.52 15.29 9.07
C PRO A 536 -17.49 16.34 9.52
N THR A 537 -16.22 16.13 9.15
CA THR A 537 -15.17 17.15 9.31
C THR A 537 -15.32 18.23 8.24
N ASP A 538 -14.54 19.30 8.38
CA ASP A 538 -14.41 20.41 7.42
C ASP A 538 -13.99 19.96 6.00
N ILE A 539 -13.31 18.82 5.89
CA ILE A 539 -12.93 18.23 4.60
C ILE A 539 -13.96 17.22 4.08
N ALA A 540 -14.86 16.69 4.91
CA ALA A 540 -15.82 15.68 4.45
C ALA A 540 -16.99 16.31 3.68
N HIS A 541 -17.24 15.84 2.46
CA HIS A 541 -18.35 16.31 1.61
C HIS A 541 -18.91 15.17 0.74
N GLU A 542 -20.11 15.37 0.20
CA GLU A 542 -20.76 14.41 -0.69
C GLU A 542 -20.06 14.34 -2.05
N TYR A 543 -19.82 13.13 -2.56
CA TYR A 543 -19.20 12.94 -3.87
C TYR A 543 -20.14 13.38 -5.00
N THR A 544 -19.62 14.20 -5.92
CA THR A 544 -20.28 14.47 -7.21
C THR A 544 -20.43 13.19 -8.02
N ALA A 545 -21.29 13.19 -9.03
CA ALA A 545 -21.51 12.01 -9.88
C ALA A 545 -20.20 11.47 -10.51
N LEU A 546 -19.32 12.37 -10.97
CA LEU A 546 -18.04 12.00 -11.56
C LEU A 546 -17.06 11.43 -10.52
N GLN A 547 -17.03 12.00 -9.30
CA GLN A 547 -16.21 11.48 -8.21
C GLN A 547 -16.72 10.11 -7.72
N ALA A 548 -18.03 9.90 -7.66
CA ALA A 548 -18.63 8.62 -7.28
C ALA A 548 -18.33 7.51 -8.32
N GLU A 549 -18.35 7.86 -9.61
CA GLU A 549 -17.89 6.99 -10.69
C GLU A 549 -16.39 6.66 -10.54
N GLY A 550 -15.55 7.67 -10.33
CA GLY A 550 -14.12 7.50 -10.09
C GLY A 550 -13.80 6.63 -8.87
N ARG A 551 -14.55 6.80 -7.78
CA ARG A 551 -14.45 5.98 -6.57
C ARG A 551 -14.81 4.52 -6.84
N THR A 552 -15.81 4.29 -7.69
CA THR A 552 -16.19 2.94 -8.11
C THR A 552 -15.05 2.30 -8.91
N ILE A 553 -14.47 3.00 -9.87
CA ILE A 553 -13.31 2.54 -10.65
C ILE A 553 -12.10 2.25 -9.74
N TYR A 554 -11.85 3.13 -8.76
CA TYR A 554 -10.80 2.96 -7.76
C TYR A 554 -10.98 1.67 -6.95
N LYS A 555 -12.22 1.36 -6.55
CA LYS A 555 -12.60 0.14 -5.82
C LYS A 555 -12.46 -1.11 -6.71
N GLU A 556 -13.03 -1.10 -7.91
CA GLU A 556 -13.03 -2.23 -8.86
C GLU A 556 -11.61 -2.64 -9.29
N ASN A 557 -10.70 -1.66 -9.35
CA ASN A 557 -9.30 -1.89 -9.68
C ASN A 557 -8.40 -2.08 -8.44
N GLY A 558 -8.99 -2.14 -7.24
CA GLY A 558 -8.29 -2.52 -6.00
C GLY A 558 -7.17 -1.56 -5.59
N CYS A 559 -7.27 -0.27 -5.90
CA CYS A 559 -6.20 0.70 -5.64
C CYS A 559 -5.90 0.84 -4.12
N PHE A 560 -6.90 0.63 -3.27
CA PHE A 560 -6.78 0.64 -1.81
C PHE A 560 -5.89 -0.49 -1.24
N TYR A 561 -5.60 -1.55 -2.01
CA TYR A 561 -4.67 -2.58 -1.57
C TYR A 561 -3.21 -2.10 -1.53
N CYS A 562 -2.89 -1.05 -2.30
CA CYS A 562 -1.55 -0.49 -2.39
C CYS A 562 -1.42 0.86 -1.69
N HIS A 563 -2.48 1.67 -1.78
CA HIS A 563 -2.51 3.03 -1.26
C HIS A 563 -3.32 3.09 0.02
N SER A 564 -2.66 3.46 1.13
CA SER A 564 -3.39 3.81 2.33
C SER A 564 -4.19 5.10 2.10
N GLN A 565 -5.39 5.17 2.65
CA GLN A 565 -6.26 6.35 2.61
C GLN A 565 -6.47 6.91 4.01
N PHE A 566 -5.43 6.84 4.85
CA PHE A 566 -5.47 7.47 6.16
C PHE A 566 -4.07 7.78 6.69
N VAL A 567 -3.94 8.99 7.25
CA VAL A 567 -2.71 9.46 7.87
C VAL A 567 -2.73 9.11 9.36
N ARG A 568 -1.71 8.37 9.80
CA ARG A 568 -1.56 7.96 11.20
C ARG A 568 -0.97 9.10 12.03
N PRO A 569 -1.18 9.13 13.36
CA PRO A 569 -0.55 10.12 14.24
C PRO A 569 0.97 10.24 14.10
N GLN A 570 1.66 9.12 13.88
CA GLN A 570 3.12 9.09 13.70
C GLN A 570 3.60 9.47 12.29
N ASP A 571 2.70 9.55 11.30
CA ASP A 571 3.02 9.98 9.95
C ASP A 571 2.64 11.45 9.72
N TRP A 572 2.67 12.28 10.76
CA TRP A 572 2.28 13.69 10.70
C TRP A 572 3.00 14.50 9.59
N ALA A 573 4.15 14.03 9.11
CA ALA A 573 4.91 14.64 8.04
C ALA A 573 4.27 14.51 6.64
N ILE A 574 3.27 13.62 6.43
CA ILE A 574 2.62 13.43 5.11
C ILE A 574 1.24 14.07 5.01
N GLY A 575 0.73 14.73 6.06
CA GLY A 575 -0.54 15.44 6.06
C GLY A 575 -1.22 15.53 7.43
N ARG A 576 -2.42 16.12 7.47
CA ARG A 576 -3.29 16.14 8.66
C ARG A 576 -3.59 14.72 9.12
N ILE A 577 -3.60 14.47 10.42
CA ILE A 577 -3.98 13.16 10.98
C ILE A 577 -5.46 12.90 10.67
N SER A 578 -5.77 11.72 10.14
CA SER A 578 -7.16 11.37 9.79
C SER A 578 -8.05 11.28 11.01
N GLU A 579 -9.28 11.77 10.89
CA GLU A 579 -10.31 11.81 11.92
C GLU A 579 -11.52 10.95 11.54
N GLN A 580 -12.42 10.70 12.49
CA GLN A 580 -13.61 9.86 12.24
C GLN A 580 -14.54 10.46 11.20
N GLY A 581 -14.73 11.78 11.23
CA GLY A 581 -15.64 12.49 10.34
C GLY A 581 -15.17 12.60 8.90
N ASP A 582 -13.88 12.38 8.62
CA ASP A 582 -13.32 12.40 7.25
C ASP A 582 -13.99 11.37 6.34
N TYR A 583 -14.42 10.25 6.94
CA TYR A 583 -15.00 9.12 6.22
C TYR A 583 -16.53 9.13 6.24
N TYR A 584 -17.18 10.22 6.68
CA TYR A 584 -18.63 10.26 6.90
C TYR A 584 -19.46 9.83 5.67
N TYR A 585 -19.03 10.24 4.47
CA TYR A 585 -19.69 9.92 3.20
C TYR A 585 -19.16 8.66 2.51
N ASP A 586 -18.25 7.91 3.14
CA ASP A 586 -17.70 6.69 2.58
C ASP A 586 -18.63 5.49 2.77
N GLN A 587 -18.86 4.74 1.69
CA GLN A 587 -19.58 3.46 1.69
C GLN A 587 -19.05 2.54 0.57
N PRO A 588 -18.38 1.41 0.86
CA PRO A 588 -17.67 1.11 2.12
C PRO A 588 -16.46 2.01 2.30
N HIS A 589 -15.88 2.07 3.51
CA HIS A 589 -14.56 2.69 3.69
C HIS A 589 -13.49 1.99 2.80
N LEU A 590 -12.53 2.74 2.25
CA LEU A 590 -11.44 2.20 1.40
C LEU A 590 -10.07 2.31 2.08
N LEU A 591 -10.05 2.03 3.39
CA LEU A 591 -8.83 2.06 4.19
C LEU A 591 -7.94 0.85 3.89
N GLY A 592 -6.85 1.08 3.17
CA GLY A 592 -5.84 0.05 2.91
C GLY A 592 -5.11 -0.42 4.18
N THR A 593 -4.54 -1.63 4.13
CA THR A 593 -3.72 -2.21 5.23
C THR A 593 -2.24 -2.40 4.88
N GLU A 594 -1.84 -1.95 3.70
CA GLU A 594 -0.48 -2.04 3.17
C GLU A 594 -0.12 -0.72 2.45
N ARG A 595 1.18 -0.39 2.44
CA ARG A 595 1.79 0.74 1.71
C ARG A 595 2.77 0.19 0.69
N THR A 596 2.20 -0.23 -0.42
CA THR A 596 2.91 -0.58 -1.66
C THR A 596 2.83 0.56 -2.69
N GLY A 597 2.14 1.65 -2.33
CA GLY A 597 2.21 2.99 -2.91
C GLY A 597 2.16 4.07 -1.81
N PRO A 598 2.30 5.36 -2.16
CA PRO A 598 2.11 6.45 -1.21
C PRO A 598 0.69 6.48 -0.63
N ASP A 599 0.53 7.09 0.54
CA ASP A 599 -0.79 7.42 1.07
C ASP A 599 -1.47 8.45 0.18
N LEU A 600 -2.78 8.28 -0.07
CA LEU A 600 -3.56 9.15 -0.94
C LEU A 600 -4.64 9.94 -0.18
N ALA A 601 -4.71 9.86 1.15
CA ALA A 601 -5.79 10.48 1.92
C ALA A 601 -5.93 11.99 1.68
N GLN A 602 -4.83 12.65 1.31
CA GLN A 602 -4.74 14.10 1.08
C GLN A 602 -4.00 14.45 -0.21
N ILE A 603 -4.03 13.59 -1.23
CA ILE A 603 -3.27 13.84 -2.47
C ILE A 603 -3.88 14.94 -3.36
N GLY A 604 -5.15 15.28 -3.17
CA GLY A 604 -5.86 16.29 -3.94
C GLY A 604 -5.14 17.63 -3.95
N GLY A 605 -5.02 18.25 -5.13
CA GLY A 605 -4.33 19.54 -5.29
C GLY A 605 -2.80 19.49 -5.14
N MET A 606 -2.22 18.36 -4.69
CA MET A 606 -0.76 18.21 -4.61
C MET A 606 -0.11 17.96 -5.97
N ARG A 607 -0.88 17.61 -7.00
CA ARG A 607 -0.42 17.41 -8.39
C ARG A 607 -1.46 17.98 -9.35
N PRO A 608 -1.07 18.44 -10.55
CA PRO A 608 -2.03 18.81 -11.59
C PRO A 608 -2.91 17.63 -12.03
N THR A 609 -4.13 17.90 -12.47
CA THR A 609 -5.07 16.90 -12.98
C THR A 609 -4.47 16.08 -14.13
N GLU A 610 -3.70 16.72 -15.01
CA GLU A 610 -2.99 16.09 -16.12
C GLU A 610 -1.91 15.12 -15.63
N TRP A 611 -1.25 15.44 -14.51
CA TRP A 611 -0.25 14.55 -13.92
C TRP A 611 -0.90 13.25 -13.46
N HIS A 612 -2.05 13.32 -12.79
CA HIS A 612 -2.80 12.14 -12.35
C HIS A 612 -3.26 11.32 -13.55
N TYR A 613 -3.77 11.97 -14.59
CA TYR A 613 -4.19 11.32 -15.83
C TYR A 613 -3.05 10.49 -16.46
N TYR A 614 -1.88 11.10 -16.67
CA TYR A 614 -0.73 10.39 -17.24
C TYR A 614 -0.15 9.35 -16.28
N HIS A 615 -0.19 9.60 -14.97
CA HIS A 615 0.25 8.66 -13.96
C HIS A 615 -0.62 7.39 -13.90
N ASP A 616 -1.94 7.53 -13.96
CA ASP A 616 -2.84 6.38 -13.94
C ASP A 616 -2.72 5.60 -15.26
N MET A 617 -2.62 6.28 -16.39
CA MET A 617 -2.41 5.64 -17.69
C MET A 617 -1.10 4.82 -17.73
N ASP A 618 0.04 5.44 -17.41
CA ASP A 618 1.30 4.76 -17.16
C ASP A 618 2.14 5.56 -16.13
N ALA A 619 2.20 5.03 -14.91
CA ALA A 619 2.87 5.67 -13.78
C ALA A 619 4.36 5.98 -14.02
N ARG A 620 5.02 5.32 -14.97
CA ARG A 620 6.44 5.56 -15.27
C ARG A 620 6.66 6.74 -16.21
N THR A 621 5.63 7.27 -16.84
CA THR A 621 5.71 8.54 -17.60
C THR A 621 5.97 9.73 -16.68
N THR A 622 5.40 9.70 -15.47
CA THR A 622 5.56 10.74 -14.46
C THR A 622 6.46 10.33 -13.28
N SER A 623 6.70 9.03 -13.11
CA SER A 623 7.52 8.43 -12.05
C SER A 623 8.31 7.22 -12.56
N PRO A 624 9.46 7.41 -13.24
CA PRO A 624 10.16 6.38 -14.03
C PRO A 624 10.47 5.04 -13.36
N ARG A 625 10.46 4.98 -12.02
CA ARG A 625 10.70 3.76 -11.21
C ARG A 625 9.49 3.31 -10.40
N SER A 626 8.29 3.75 -10.75
CA SER A 626 7.06 3.32 -10.08
C SER A 626 6.85 1.81 -10.25
N ILE A 627 6.42 1.14 -9.18
CA ILE A 627 5.98 -0.26 -9.21
C ILE A 627 4.48 -0.40 -9.49
N MET A 628 3.76 0.73 -9.60
CA MET A 628 2.34 0.76 -9.92
C MET A 628 2.09 0.20 -11.33
N PRO A 629 1.10 -0.70 -11.52
CA PRO A 629 0.73 -1.18 -12.84
C PRO A 629 0.11 -0.04 -13.68
N PRO A 630 0.27 -0.05 -15.01
CA PRO A 630 -0.43 0.88 -15.89
C PRO A 630 -1.93 0.57 -15.96
N PHE A 631 -2.76 1.61 -16.10
CA PHE A 631 -4.22 1.51 -16.30
C PHE A 631 -4.66 2.02 -17.68
N ALA A 632 -3.77 1.99 -18.68
CA ALA A 632 -4.05 2.40 -20.06
C ALA A 632 -5.20 1.65 -20.77
N PHE A 633 -5.75 0.59 -20.16
CA PHE A 633 -6.94 -0.11 -20.66
C PHE A 633 -8.26 0.60 -20.29
N LEU A 634 -8.23 1.56 -19.36
CA LEU A 634 -9.38 2.41 -19.03
C LEU A 634 -9.61 3.41 -20.16
N THR A 635 -10.86 3.74 -20.42
CA THR A 635 -11.24 4.80 -21.35
C THR A 635 -10.88 6.18 -20.80
N ASP A 636 -10.75 7.18 -21.68
CA ASP A 636 -10.46 8.56 -21.26
C ASP A 636 -11.51 9.10 -20.27
N GLN A 637 -12.77 8.68 -20.40
CA GLN A 637 -13.85 9.04 -19.47
C GLN A 637 -13.63 8.40 -18.09
N GLU A 638 -13.31 7.10 -18.04
CA GLU A 638 -13.03 6.39 -16.79
C GLU A 638 -11.78 6.94 -16.10
N LEU A 639 -10.73 7.26 -16.85
CA LEU A 639 -9.54 7.94 -16.32
C LEU A 639 -9.89 9.32 -15.76
N THR A 640 -10.69 10.10 -16.48
CA THR A 640 -11.14 11.42 -15.99
C THR A 640 -11.94 11.29 -14.69
N ALA A 641 -12.83 10.31 -14.60
CA ALA A 641 -13.58 10.02 -13.38
C ALA A 641 -12.66 9.62 -12.22
N LEU A 642 -11.74 8.68 -12.46
CA LEU A 642 -10.74 8.25 -11.47
C LEU A 642 -9.89 9.42 -10.97
N VAL A 643 -9.39 10.25 -11.89
CA VAL A 643 -8.63 11.46 -11.56
C VAL A 643 -9.48 12.42 -10.73
N ALA A 644 -10.75 12.63 -11.08
CA ALA A 644 -11.66 13.49 -10.31
C ALA A 644 -11.84 12.99 -8.86
N TYR A 645 -11.95 11.67 -8.67
CA TYR A 645 -11.97 11.09 -7.32
C TYR A 645 -10.65 11.27 -6.58
N VAL A 646 -9.52 10.95 -7.20
CA VAL A 646 -8.20 11.06 -6.56
C VAL A 646 -7.87 12.51 -6.20
N GLN A 647 -8.18 13.46 -7.09
CA GLN A 647 -8.02 14.89 -6.86
C GLN A 647 -8.93 15.44 -5.76
N ASN A 648 -10.00 14.72 -5.44
CA ASN A 648 -10.89 15.08 -4.36
C ASN A 648 -10.39 14.67 -2.97
N LEU A 649 -9.44 13.74 -2.88
CA LEU A 649 -8.97 13.21 -1.60
C LEU A 649 -8.21 14.28 -0.81
N GLY A 650 -8.71 14.62 0.38
CA GLY A 650 -8.20 15.71 1.22
C GLY A 650 -8.96 17.02 1.08
N SER A 651 -9.86 17.10 0.09
CA SER A 651 -10.83 18.19 -0.10
C SER A 651 -10.22 19.59 -0.11
N TYR A 652 -9.07 19.71 -0.76
CA TYR A 652 -8.57 21.01 -1.16
C TYR A 652 -9.45 21.53 -2.29
N ASP A 653 -10.03 22.71 -2.08
CA ASP A 653 -10.67 23.47 -3.15
C ASP A 653 -9.65 23.66 -4.28
N LEU A 654 -9.93 23.08 -5.45
CA LEU A 654 -9.01 23.09 -6.61
C LEU A 654 -9.09 24.41 -7.38
N GLU A 655 -9.89 25.38 -6.94
CA GLU A 655 -9.67 26.77 -7.32
C GLU A 655 -8.41 27.29 -6.63
N THR A 656 -7.50 27.88 -7.42
CA THR A 656 -6.20 28.43 -7.00
C THR A 656 -6.24 29.12 -5.63
N GLN A 657 -5.90 28.39 -4.56
CA GLN A 657 -5.75 28.99 -3.24
C GLN A 657 -4.31 29.43 -3.01
N ASN A 658 -4.17 30.74 -2.83
CA ASN A 658 -2.99 31.38 -2.25
C ASN A 658 -2.67 30.75 -0.87
N PHE A 659 -1.54 30.06 -0.77
CA PHE A 659 -0.99 29.62 0.50
C PHE A 659 -0.36 30.81 1.26
N HIS A 660 -0.78 31.06 2.50
CA HIS A 660 -0.29 32.15 3.38
C HIS A 660 0.09 31.61 4.77
N PRO A 661 1.34 31.15 4.98
CA PRO A 661 1.83 30.83 6.32
C PRO A 661 2.25 32.10 7.07
N ASP A 662 1.91 32.19 8.36
CA ASP A 662 2.34 33.27 9.25
C ASP A 662 3.86 33.24 9.45
N VAL A 663 4.51 34.42 9.49
CA VAL A 663 5.95 34.54 9.77
C VAL A 663 6.22 34.10 11.21
N PRO A 664 7.14 33.15 11.46
CA PRO A 664 7.51 32.76 12.82
C PRO A 664 8.05 33.95 13.63
N TYR A 665 7.75 33.99 14.94
CA TYR A 665 8.14 35.09 15.83
C TYR A 665 9.64 35.41 15.82
N GLU A 666 10.48 34.41 15.56
CA GLU A 666 11.94 34.58 15.48
C GLU A 666 12.40 35.48 14.32
N TYR A 667 11.59 35.63 13.27
CA TYR A 667 11.87 36.47 12.10
C TYR A 667 11.14 37.82 12.13
N ALA A 668 10.26 38.05 13.10
CA ALA A 668 9.33 39.18 13.10
C ALA A 668 9.99 40.58 13.11
N ASN A 669 11.26 40.68 13.53
CA ASN A 669 12.01 41.94 13.63
C ASN A 669 13.08 42.10 12.53
N GLU A 670 13.11 41.20 11.54
CA GLU A 670 14.07 41.28 10.43
C GLU A 670 13.74 42.45 9.51
N THR A 671 14.75 43.23 9.12
CA THR A 671 14.58 44.41 8.25
C THR A 671 15.66 44.47 7.20
N GLN A 672 15.30 44.83 5.97
CA GLN A 672 16.23 44.88 4.83
C GLN A 672 17.30 45.99 5.04
N PRO A 673 18.58 45.64 5.32
CA PRO A 673 19.62 46.63 5.61
C PRO A 673 19.94 47.54 4.42
N TYR A 674 19.65 47.11 3.19
CA TYR A 674 19.95 47.85 1.97
C TYR A 674 18.80 48.76 1.49
N ALA A 675 17.66 48.78 2.19
CA ALA A 675 16.50 49.59 1.81
C ALA A 675 16.81 51.10 1.59
N PRO A 676 17.71 51.76 2.36
CA PRO A 676 18.08 53.16 2.12
C PRO A 676 18.69 53.41 0.73
N TYR A 677 19.49 52.47 0.21
CA TYR A 677 20.07 52.60 -1.13
C TYR A 677 19.00 52.49 -2.21
N MET A 678 18.04 51.58 -2.04
CA MET A 678 16.90 51.41 -2.94
C MET A 678 16.04 52.65 -3.00
N MET A 679 15.60 53.16 -1.85
CA MET A 679 14.76 54.36 -1.77
C MET A 679 15.49 55.59 -2.33
N GLY A 680 16.77 55.75 -2.02
CA GLY A 680 17.59 56.84 -2.54
C GLY A 680 17.75 56.79 -4.06
N ALA A 681 17.98 55.60 -4.62
CA ALA A 681 18.09 55.42 -6.07
C ALA A 681 16.75 55.72 -6.77
N MET A 682 15.64 55.18 -6.24
CA MET A 682 14.28 55.38 -6.79
C MET A 682 13.86 56.85 -6.78
N GLN A 683 14.15 57.60 -5.72
CA GLN A 683 13.78 59.02 -5.62
C GLN A 683 14.48 59.91 -6.66
N ASN A 684 15.67 59.51 -7.11
CA ASN A 684 16.51 60.32 -8.00
C ASN A 684 16.52 59.80 -9.45
N TYR A 685 15.79 58.72 -9.74
CA TYR A 685 15.64 58.15 -11.08
C TYR A 685 14.29 58.53 -11.70
N ASN A 686 14.32 59.06 -12.92
CA ASN A 686 13.12 59.32 -13.70
C ASN A 686 12.88 58.18 -14.70
N MET A 687 11.86 57.36 -14.45
CA MET A 687 11.49 56.20 -15.28
C MET A 687 10.95 56.57 -16.67
N THR A 688 10.46 57.80 -16.87
CA THR A 688 9.94 58.25 -18.17
C THR A 688 11.06 58.67 -19.11
N THR A 689 12.09 59.31 -18.57
CA THR A 689 13.24 59.82 -19.34
C THR A 689 14.47 58.91 -19.26
N ASN A 690 14.44 57.85 -18.45
CA ASN A 690 15.57 56.96 -18.14
C ASN A 690 16.83 57.72 -17.70
N THR A 691 16.64 58.77 -16.90
CA THR A 691 17.73 59.64 -16.42
C THR A 691 17.85 59.56 -14.91
N TYR A 692 19.06 59.32 -14.41
CA TYR A 692 19.40 59.40 -12.99
C TYR A 692 20.04 60.76 -12.66
N THR A 693 19.59 61.39 -11.58
CA THR A 693 20.02 62.72 -11.13
C THR A 693 20.66 62.73 -9.73
N GLY A 694 20.87 61.55 -9.14
CA GLY A 694 21.47 61.41 -7.81
C GLY A 694 23.00 61.41 -7.82
N ASN A 695 23.63 61.20 -6.66
CA ASN A 695 25.09 61.18 -6.54
C ASN A 695 25.71 59.83 -6.95
N ASP A 696 26.99 59.87 -7.35
CA ASP A 696 27.74 58.69 -7.84
C ASP A 696 27.98 57.64 -6.74
N SER A 697 28.18 58.06 -5.49
CA SER A 697 28.45 57.11 -4.39
C SER A 697 27.23 56.23 -4.07
N LEU A 698 26.03 56.81 -4.10
CA LEU A 698 24.76 56.10 -3.92
C LEU A 698 24.49 55.19 -5.12
N ALA A 699 24.77 55.68 -6.34
CA ALA A 699 24.66 54.91 -7.56
C ALA A 699 25.54 53.65 -7.52
N ASN A 700 26.82 53.81 -7.13
CA ASN A 700 27.78 52.71 -7.03
C ASN A 700 27.39 51.68 -5.96
N ASN A 701 26.90 52.14 -4.79
CA ASN A 701 26.45 51.24 -3.74
C ASN A 701 25.18 50.46 -4.13
N TYR A 702 24.22 51.12 -4.78
CA TYR A 702 23.02 50.45 -5.31
C TYR A 702 23.42 49.40 -6.35
N ALA A 703 24.24 49.78 -7.33
CA ALA A 703 24.67 48.91 -8.42
C ALA A 703 25.40 47.66 -7.87
N SER A 704 26.32 47.84 -6.92
CA SER A 704 27.02 46.73 -6.28
C SER A 704 26.07 45.77 -5.54
N VAL A 705 25.13 46.27 -4.74
CA VAL A 705 24.18 45.43 -4.00
C VAL A 705 23.23 44.70 -4.95
N PHE A 706 22.75 45.41 -5.98
CA PHE A 706 21.87 44.87 -7.01
C PHE A 706 22.54 43.74 -7.78
N GLU A 707 23.80 43.94 -8.20
CA GLU A 707 24.55 42.97 -9.00
C GLU A 707 24.91 41.72 -8.18
N ASP A 708 25.35 41.88 -6.93
CA ASP A 708 25.62 40.73 -6.04
C ASP A 708 24.35 39.88 -5.80
N GLY A 709 23.20 40.55 -5.61
CA GLY A 709 21.90 39.88 -5.44
C GLY A 709 21.45 39.14 -6.69
N LYS A 710 21.62 39.79 -7.85
CA LYS A 710 21.32 39.24 -9.18
C LYS A 710 22.14 37.98 -9.48
N GLN A 711 23.45 38.00 -9.21
CA GLN A 711 24.31 36.82 -9.39
C GLN A 711 23.83 35.63 -8.54
N THR A 712 23.47 35.90 -7.29
CA THR A 712 22.95 34.87 -6.38
C THR A 712 21.61 34.31 -6.86
N TYR A 713 20.70 35.17 -7.30
CA TYR A 713 19.41 34.78 -7.86
C TYR A 713 19.58 33.88 -9.10
N ILE A 714 20.52 34.20 -9.99
CA ILE A 714 20.76 33.42 -11.22
C ILE A 714 21.19 31.99 -10.88
N GLN A 715 22.13 31.86 -9.95
CA GLN A 715 22.69 30.56 -9.58
C GLN A 715 21.70 29.66 -8.85
N ARG A 716 20.73 30.26 -8.13
CA ARG A 716 19.94 29.53 -7.12
C ARG A 716 18.43 29.56 -7.37
N CYS A 717 17.90 30.67 -7.89
CA CYS A 717 16.48 30.95 -7.96
C CYS A 717 15.93 30.93 -9.40
N MET A 718 16.72 31.36 -10.38
CA MET A 718 16.28 31.53 -11.78
C MET A 718 15.78 30.23 -12.41
N SER A 719 16.39 29.10 -12.09
CA SER A 719 16.03 27.80 -12.62
C SER A 719 14.54 27.50 -12.43
N CYS A 720 13.96 27.93 -11.30
CA CYS A 720 12.54 27.77 -10.96
C CYS A 720 11.73 29.04 -11.25
N HIS A 721 12.20 30.22 -10.87
CA HIS A 721 11.41 31.46 -10.98
C HIS A 721 11.49 32.15 -12.35
N GLY A 722 12.44 31.75 -13.20
CA GLY A 722 12.68 32.38 -14.50
C GLY A 722 13.48 33.67 -14.39
N CYS A 723 14.02 34.14 -15.52
CA CYS A 723 14.82 35.37 -15.59
C CYS A 723 14.00 36.62 -15.30
N SER A 724 12.71 36.62 -15.62
CA SER A 724 11.75 37.67 -15.32
C SER A 724 11.07 37.52 -13.96
N GLY A 725 11.30 36.40 -13.26
CA GLY A 725 10.63 36.12 -11.99
C GLY A 725 9.15 35.69 -12.14
N ASN A 726 8.67 35.44 -13.37
CA ASN A 726 7.27 35.06 -13.66
C ASN A 726 6.91 33.59 -13.38
N ALA A 727 7.75 32.85 -12.66
CA ALA A 727 7.60 31.43 -12.40
C ALA A 727 7.58 30.52 -13.66
N GLN A 728 8.22 30.95 -14.74
CA GLN A 728 8.38 30.16 -15.97
C GLN A 728 9.82 29.72 -16.20
N GLY A 729 10.61 29.52 -15.13
CA GLY A 729 11.94 28.96 -15.26
C GLY A 729 11.92 27.55 -15.87
N PRO A 730 13.04 27.07 -16.44
CA PRO A 730 13.14 25.72 -17.01
C PRO A 730 12.67 24.61 -16.08
N TYR A 731 12.96 24.73 -14.79
CA TYR A 731 12.56 23.75 -13.78
C TYR A 731 11.17 24.01 -13.21
N ALA A 732 10.54 25.15 -13.49
CA ALA A 732 9.18 25.47 -13.05
C ALA A 732 8.16 24.42 -13.51
N ARG A 733 8.37 23.85 -14.70
CA ARG A 733 7.52 22.79 -15.28
C ARG A 733 7.80 21.40 -14.71
N HIS A 734 8.88 21.26 -13.95
CA HIS A 734 9.36 20.00 -13.39
C HIS A 734 9.20 19.92 -11.87
N VAL A 735 8.72 20.99 -11.23
CA VAL A 735 8.39 21.04 -9.80
C VAL A 735 6.90 20.93 -9.58
N VAL A 736 6.55 20.35 -8.45
CA VAL A 736 5.21 19.86 -8.11
C VAL A 736 4.23 20.99 -7.83
N THR A 737 4.72 22.03 -7.16
CA THR A 737 4.01 23.27 -6.88
C THR A 737 4.63 24.33 -7.77
N GLN A 738 3.80 25.03 -8.55
CA GLN A 738 4.29 26.10 -9.42
C GLN A 738 5.06 27.12 -8.56
N PRO A 739 6.30 27.50 -8.95
CA PRO A 739 7.02 28.55 -8.24
C PRO A 739 6.18 29.82 -8.17
N ALA A 740 6.39 30.65 -7.15
CA ALA A 740 5.68 31.91 -7.07
C ALA A 740 6.10 32.85 -8.22
N ASN A 741 5.11 33.46 -8.89
CA ASN A 741 5.36 34.62 -9.75
C ASN A 741 5.80 35.78 -8.83
N LEU A 742 7.09 36.08 -8.82
CA LEU A 742 7.70 37.03 -7.90
C LEU A 742 7.19 38.46 -8.13
N HIS A 743 6.80 38.82 -9.35
CA HIS A 743 6.19 40.13 -9.64
C HIS A 743 4.88 40.31 -8.86
N GLU A 744 3.93 39.40 -9.02
CA GLU A 744 2.62 39.45 -8.36
C GLU A 744 2.73 39.18 -6.86
N ARG A 745 3.55 38.20 -6.49
CA ARG A 745 3.72 37.77 -5.10
C ARG A 745 4.27 38.92 -4.27
N ILE A 746 5.35 39.58 -4.69
CA ILE A 746 5.95 40.70 -3.93
C ILE A 746 4.95 41.85 -3.77
N LEU A 747 4.20 42.20 -4.82
CA LEU A 747 3.19 43.26 -4.78
C LEU A 747 2.01 42.95 -3.84
N THR A 748 1.65 41.67 -3.70
CA THR A 748 0.54 41.23 -2.84
C THR A 748 0.87 41.33 -1.33
N TYR A 749 2.16 41.38 -0.96
CA TYR A 749 2.62 41.36 0.45
C TYR A 749 3.16 42.69 0.97
N GLN A 750 3.01 43.78 0.21
CA GLN A 750 3.27 45.12 0.70
C GLN A 750 1.96 45.79 1.14
N PRO A 751 1.86 46.29 2.39
CA PRO A 751 2.95 46.58 3.33
C PRO A 751 3.22 45.52 4.43
N GLU A 752 2.37 44.51 4.63
CA GLU A 752 2.63 43.40 5.56
C GLU A 752 2.32 42.03 4.94
N PRO A 753 3.16 41.00 5.22
CA PRO A 753 4.15 40.91 6.30
C PRO A 753 5.59 41.41 5.96
N GLY A 754 5.81 42.11 4.84
CA GLY A 754 7.01 42.94 4.61
C GLY A 754 8.36 42.19 4.61
N ASP A 755 9.44 42.90 4.97
CA ASP A 755 10.82 42.36 5.00
C ASP A 755 10.99 41.04 5.79
N PRO A 756 10.37 40.87 7.00
CA PRO A 756 10.39 39.61 7.73
C PRO A 756 9.95 38.39 6.92
N TYR A 757 8.87 38.54 6.14
CA TYR A 757 8.33 37.46 5.33
C TYR A 757 9.25 37.09 4.17
N HIS A 758 9.81 38.10 3.49
CA HIS A 758 10.72 37.88 2.38
C HIS A 758 12.02 37.21 2.84
N PHE A 759 12.58 37.63 3.98
CA PHE A 759 13.78 37.02 4.52
C PHE A 759 13.52 35.57 4.96
N TRP A 760 12.44 35.34 5.72
CA TRP A 760 12.09 34.03 6.23
C TRP A 760 11.87 33.00 5.11
N ARG A 761 11.04 33.31 4.10
CA ARG A 761 10.71 32.35 3.02
C ARG A 761 11.94 31.94 2.20
N VAL A 762 12.88 32.87 2.00
CA VAL A 762 14.13 32.58 1.28
C VAL A 762 15.05 31.77 2.18
N SER A 763 15.15 32.14 3.46
CA SER A 763 15.97 31.44 4.44
C SER A 763 15.54 29.98 4.63
N GLU A 764 14.27 29.76 4.96
CA GLU A 764 13.75 28.46 5.40
C GLU A 764 13.17 27.62 4.24
N GLY A 765 12.95 28.25 3.08
CA GLY A 765 12.15 27.68 2.00
C GLY A 765 10.66 27.83 2.27
N VAL A 766 9.82 27.41 1.31
CA VAL A 766 8.36 27.43 1.47
C VAL A 766 7.86 26.00 1.66
N PRO A 767 7.32 25.66 2.85
CA PRO A 767 6.79 24.33 3.12
C PRO A 767 5.77 23.89 2.06
N GLY A 768 5.86 22.64 1.62
CA GLY A 768 4.98 22.09 0.59
C GLY A 768 5.36 22.46 -0.85
N THR A 769 6.45 23.21 -1.06
CA THR A 769 6.99 23.50 -2.40
C THR A 769 8.36 22.86 -2.61
N ALA A 770 8.89 22.94 -3.84
CA ALA A 770 10.26 22.53 -4.15
C ALA A 770 11.33 23.56 -3.73
N MET A 771 10.94 24.67 -3.08
CA MET A 771 11.86 25.74 -2.69
C MET A 771 12.80 25.25 -1.57
N PRO A 772 14.13 25.21 -1.81
CA PRO A 772 15.09 24.76 -0.80
C PRO A 772 15.22 25.73 0.37
N THR A 773 15.65 25.21 1.52
CA THR A 773 16.08 26.00 2.69
C THR A 773 17.45 26.64 2.43
N TRP A 774 17.46 27.87 1.91
CA TRP A 774 18.72 28.49 1.48
C TRP A 774 19.66 28.86 2.61
N LYS A 775 19.19 29.04 3.85
CA LYS A 775 20.03 29.32 5.02
C LYS A 775 21.08 28.23 5.30
N ILE A 776 20.92 27.05 4.72
CA ILE A 776 21.92 25.96 4.77
C ILE A 776 23.14 26.26 3.89
N SER A 777 22.97 27.05 2.82
CA SER A 777 23.97 27.26 1.78
C SER A 777 24.19 28.72 1.37
N MET A 778 23.45 29.66 1.97
CA MET A 778 23.56 31.12 1.83
C MET A 778 23.64 31.73 3.22
N ASN A 779 24.48 32.75 3.39
CA ASN A 779 24.49 33.57 4.58
C ASN A 779 23.42 34.68 4.50
N ASP A 780 23.13 35.31 5.63
CA ASP A 780 22.09 36.36 5.72
C ASP A 780 22.36 37.54 4.77
N THR A 781 23.62 37.88 4.51
CA THR A 781 23.97 38.94 3.56
C THR A 781 23.60 38.57 2.13
N GLU A 782 23.88 37.33 1.71
CA GLU A 782 23.49 36.82 0.39
C GLU A 782 21.96 36.76 0.24
N ILE A 783 21.25 36.35 1.30
CA ILE A 783 19.78 36.32 1.32
C ILE A 783 19.20 37.73 1.19
N TRP A 784 19.71 38.70 1.95
CA TRP A 784 19.25 40.09 1.86
C TRP A 784 19.54 40.75 0.51
N LYS A 785 20.72 40.50 -0.08
CA LYS A 785 21.03 40.97 -1.42
C LYS A 785 20.16 40.31 -2.49
N THR A 786 19.88 39.01 -2.36
CA THR A 786 18.95 38.30 -3.26
C THR A 786 17.55 38.89 -3.16
N ALA A 787 17.03 39.11 -1.94
CA ALA A 787 15.76 39.77 -1.71
C ALA A 787 15.74 41.21 -2.28
N PHE A 788 16.85 41.95 -2.18
CA PHE A 788 17.00 43.28 -2.79
C PHE A 788 16.83 43.23 -4.31
N TYR A 789 17.42 42.23 -4.98
CA TYR A 789 17.23 42.03 -6.42
C TYR A 789 15.80 41.59 -6.77
N GLU A 790 15.20 40.68 -5.99
CA GLU A 790 13.82 40.22 -6.22
C GLU A 790 12.81 41.38 -6.25
N MET A 791 13.00 42.40 -5.40
CA MET A 791 12.15 43.61 -5.38
C MET A 791 12.11 44.36 -6.72
N SER A 792 13.15 44.20 -7.56
CA SER A 792 13.19 44.83 -8.88
C SER A 792 12.18 44.25 -9.86
N PHE A 793 11.69 43.02 -9.65
CA PHE A 793 10.65 42.45 -10.50
C PHE A 793 9.29 43.12 -10.28
N ALA A 794 9.06 43.71 -9.10
CA ALA A 794 7.82 44.44 -8.80
C ALA A 794 7.84 45.88 -9.32
N ASN A 795 8.97 46.58 -9.13
CA ASN A 795 9.08 48.03 -9.35
C ASN A 795 9.92 48.43 -10.58
N GLY A 796 10.45 47.45 -11.32
CA GLY A 796 11.44 47.65 -12.37
C GLY A 796 12.86 47.84 -11.82
N ALA A 797 13.86 47.56 -12.64
CA ALA A 797 15.25 47.83 -12.30
C ALA A 797 15.55 49.34 -12.43
N VAL A 798 16.14 49.93 -11.39
CA VAL A 798 16.53 51.34 -11.38
C VAL A 798 17.89 51.50 -12.03
N ARG A 799 17.96 52.19 -13.17
CA ARG A 799 19.23 52.54 -13.80
C ARG A 799 19.86 53.73 -13.06
N THR A 800 21.00 53.51 -12.40
CA THR A 800 21.65 54.52 -11.57
C THR A 800 22.68 55.38 -12.32
N VAL A 801 22.78 55.22 -13.65
CA VAL A 801 23.62 56.02 -14.55
C VAL A 801 22.84 56.40 -15.81
N SER A 802 22.96 57.64 -16.25
CA SER A 802 22.28 58.11 -17.48
C SER A 802 23.06 57.63 -18.71
N GLY A 803 22.44 56.81 -19.56
CA GLY A 803 23.10 56.16 -20.72
C GLY A 803 23.54 54.73 -20.43
N ASP A 804 23.97 53.99 -21.46
CA ASP A 804 24.41 52.59 -21.32
C ASP A 804 25.94 52.49 -21.25
N VAL A 805 26.47 52.27 -20.04
CA VAL A 805 27.92 52.04 -19.84
C VAL A 805 28.34 50.70 -20.45
N SER A 806 27.41 49.73 -20.53
CA SER A 806 27.66 48.39 -21.06
C SER A 806 28.04 48.42 -22.55
N ASP A 807 27.55 49.37 -23.34
CA ASP A 807 27.93 49.50 -24.74
C ASP A 807 29.41 49.83 -24.94
N ALA A 808 29.92 50.76 -24.12
CA ALA A 808 31.32 51.16 -24.16
C ALA A 808 32.25 50.04 -23.69
N GLU A 809 31.85 49.34 -22.62
CA GLU A 809 32.59 48.18 -22.08
C GLU A 809 32.59 46.99 -23.05
N ALA A 810 31.44 46.69 -23.67
CA ALA A 810 31.31 45.64 -24.68
C ALA A 810 32.21 45.93 -25.89
N LEU A 811 32.27 47.19 -26.33
CA LEU A 811 33.13 47.59 -27.45
C LEU A 811 34.61 47.53 -27.09
N ASP A 812 34.99 47.96 -25.89
CA ASP A 812 36.36 47.83 -25.38
C ASP A 812 36.78 46.35 -25.27
N PHE A 813 35.92 45.49 -24.72
CA PHE A 813 36.12 44.05 -24.68
C PHE A 813 36.30 43.46 -26.09
N ALA A 814 35.42 43.81 -27.03
CA ALA A 814 35.51 43.33 -28.40
C ALA A 814 36.78 43.81 -29.11
N ASN A 815 37.24 45.04 -28.85
CA ASN A 815 38.47 45.59 -29.39
C ASN A 815 39.73 44.92 -28.82
N LYS A 816 39.69 44.53 -27.54
CA LYS A 816 40.82 43.86 -26.86
C LYS A 816 40.94 42.37 -27.20
N THR A 817 39.81 41.69 -27.36
CA THR A 817 39.78 40.23 -27.51
C THR A 817 39.76 39.75 -28.97
N ASP A 818 39.18 40.54 -29.87
CA ASP A 818 38.91 40.18 -31.27
C ASP A 818 38.27 38.78 -31.41
N ILE A 819 37.48 38.38 -30.41
CA ILE A 819 36.89 37.04 -30.30
C ILE A 819 35.97 36.76 -31.50
N GLN A 820 36.06 35.53 -32.00
CA GLN A 820 35.23 34.99 -33.09
C GLN A 820 34.42 33.80 -32.58
N PRO A 821 33.29 33.44 -33.22
CA PRO A 821 32.48 32.31 -32.80
C PRO A 821 33.31 31.02 -32.82
N PRO A 822 33.41 30.27 -31.70
CA PRO A 822 34.12 29.00 -31.65
C PRO A 822 33.28 27.82 -32.17
N ILE A 823 32.08 28.08 -32.70
CA ILE A 823 31.15 27.09 -33.23
C ILE A 823 31.12 27.11 -34.77
N ALA A 824 30.73 25.99 -35.39
CA ALA A 824 30.74 25.85 -36.84
C ALA A 824 29.57 26.58 -37.54
N GLY A 825 28.45 26.75 -36.84
CA GLY A 825 27.21 27.35 -37.36
C GLY A 825 26.29 26.32 -38.04
N THR A 826 26.19 25.11 -37.49
CA THR A 826 25.33 24.05 -38.06
C THR A 826 23.85 24.28 -37.74
N GLN A 827 22.94 23.61 -38.47
CA GLN A 827 21.51 23.64 -38.17
C GLN A 827 21.18 23.13 -36.75
N GLU A 828 21.94 22.13 -36.26
CA GLU A 828 21.75 21.60 -34.90
C GLU A 828 22.07 22.66 -33.85
N GLN A 829 23.19 23.37 -34.01
CA GLN A 829 23.59 24.49 -33.15
C GLN A 829 22.58 25.64 -33.20
N PHE A 830 22.01 25.92 -34.38
CA PHE A 830 20.95 26.91 -34.54
C PHE A 830 19.67 26.52 -33.78
N ASN A 831 19.23 25.27 -33.94
CA ASN A 831 18.03 24.75 -33.25
C ASN A 831 18.24 24.72 -31.73
N ARG A 832 19.45 24.41 -31.28
CA ARG A 832 19.83 24.44 -29.86
C ARG A 832 19.80 25.87 -29.33
N GLY A 833 20.37 26.82 -30.06
CA GLY A 833 20.29 28.25 -29.77
C GLY A 833 18.86 28.78 -29.70
N GLU A 834 17.97 28.32 -30.60
CA GLU A 834 16.55 28.65 -30.60
C GLU A 834 15.84 28.18 -29.33
N GLN A 835 16.10 26.94 -28.90
CA GLN A 835 15.54 26.39 -27.67
C GLN A 835 15.99 27.18 -26.44
N LEU A 836 17.28 27.53 -26.38
CA LEU A 836 17.85 28.33 -25.31
C LEU A 836 17.28 29.76 -25.31
N TYR A 837 17.16 30.40 -26.47
CA TYR A 837 16.53 31.71 -26.61
C TYR A 837 15.07 31.68 -26.15
N THR A 838 14.29 30.69 -26.60
CA THR A 838 12.89 30.50 -26.21
C THR A 838 12.74 30.36 -24.71
N LEU A 839 13.66 29.63 -24.08
CA LEU A 839 13.64 29.33 -22.66
C LEU A 839 14.05 30.51 -21.78
N TYR A 840 15.07 31.27 -22.21
CA TYR A 840 15.78 32.21 -21.35
C TYR A 840 15.66 33.67 -21.77
N CYS A 841 15.50 33.94 -23.06
CA CYS A 841 15.59 35.29 -23.63
C CYS A 841 14.24 35.82 -24.14
N GLN A 842 13.40 34.95 -24.72
CA GLN A 842 12.13 35.31 -25.35
C GLN A 842 11.15 35.99 -24.38
N GLN A 843 11.18 35.64 -23.09
CA GLN A 843 10.32 36.25 -22.07
C GLN A 843 10.51 37.78 -21.99
N CYS A 844 11.72 38.26 -22.25
CA CYS A 844 12.08 39.67 -22.25
C CYS A 844 12.11 40.25 -23.67
N HIS A 845 12.74 39.54 -24.62
CA HIS A 845 13.03 40.08 -25.95
C HIS A 845 11.95 39.80 -27.01
N GLY A 846 10.97 38.94 -26.72
CA GLY A 846 9.90 38.56 -27.64
C GLY A 846 10.32 37.49 -28.64
N GLU A 847 9.35 36.80 -29.24
CA GLU A 847 9.61 35.79 -30.29
C GLU A 847 10.26 36.44 -31.53
N SER A 848 9.89 37.70 -31.79
CA SER A 848 10.36 38.50 -32.92
C SER A 848 11.67 39.25 -32.63
N GLY A 849 12.17 39.23 -31.39
CA GLY A 849 13.37 39.94 -30.97
C GLY A 849 13.23 41.46 -30.83
N HIS A 850 12.02 42.03 -30.81
CA HIS A 850 11.81 43.49 -30.76
C HIS A 850 11.92 44.10 -29.35
N GLY A 851 12.23 43.29 -28.33
CA GLY A 851 12.21 43.76 -26.95
C GLY A 851 10.79 43.81 -26.38
N ASP A 852 9.82 43.17 -27.02
CA ASP A 852 8.39 43.17 -26.71
C ASP A 852 7.92 41.82 -26.11
N GLY A 853 8.81 41.13 -25.37
CA GLY A 853 8.45 39.89 -24.69
C GLY A 853 7.32 40.09 -23.66
N PRO A 854 6.66 39.02 -23.20
CA PRO A 854 5.57 39.12 -22.21
C PRO A 854 5.95 39.87 -20.92
N ALA A 855 7.21 39.84 -20.51
CA ALA A 855 7.68 40.55 -19.32
C ALA A 855 8.10 42.00 -19.60
N SER A 856 8.27 42.40 -20.88
CA SER A 856 8.70 43.74 -21.27
C SER A 856 7.62 44.79 -21.01
N ALA A 857 8.00 45.98 -20.52
CA ALA A 857 7.09 47.11 -20.36
C ALA A 857 6.41 47.59 -21.67
N LEU A 858 6.84 47.12 -22.85
CA LEU A 858 6.14 47.37 -24.12
C LEU A 858 4.89 46.49 -24.31
N SER A 859 4.78 45.41 -23.55
CA SER A 859 3.68 44.45 -23.61
C SER A 859 2.60 44.76 -22.58
N SER A 860 1.34 44.45 -22.90
CA SER A 860 0.21 44.62 -21.98
C SER A 860 0.41 43.77 -20.72
N GLY A 861 0.66 44.42 -19.58
CA GLY A 861 0.93 43.75 -18.29
C GLY A 861 2.39 43.41 -18.02
N GLY A 862 3.32 43.81 -18.89
CA GLY A 862 4.75 43.67 -18.64
C GLY A 862 5.30 44.73 -17.68
N TYR A 863 6.40 44.40 -17.02
CA TYR A 863 6.90 45.12 -15.84
C TYR A 863 8.41 45.37 -15.86
N ILE A 864 9.15 44.74 -16.78
CA ILE A 864 10.59 44.95 -16.91
C ILE A 864 10.86 46.32 -17.51
N ASN A 865 11.53 47.16 -16.72
CA ASN A 865 12.03 48.48 -17.07
C ASN A 865 13.48 48.59 -16.58
N PRO A 866 14.45 49.11 -17.38
CA PRO A 866 14.32 49.61 -18.76
C PRO A 866 13.91 48.53 -19.76
N VAL A 867 13.31 48.97 -20.87
CA VAL A 867 12.82 48.11 -21.95
C VAL A 867 13.98 47.26 -22.51
N PRO A 868 13.80 45.94 -22.70
CA PRO A 868 14.81 45.08 -23.32
C PRO A 868 15.21 45.55 -24.72
N ALA A 869 16.45 45.26 -25.12
CA ALA A 869 16.97 45.67 -26.42
C ALA A 869 16.19 45.05 -27.59
N ASN A 870 15.99 45.85 -28.65
CA ASN A 870 15.46 45.41 -29.94
C ASN A 870 16.61 44.88 -30.82
N PHE A 871 16.64 43.56 -31.04
CA PHE A 871 17.68 42.91 -31.85
C PHE A 871 17.56 43.17 -33.36
N THR A 872 16.42 43.69 -33.85
CA THR A 872 16.26 44.05 -35.26
C THR A 872 16.89 45.40 -35.63
N GLU A 873 17.06 46.29 -34.64
CA GLU A 873 17.72 47.59 -34.77
C GLU A 873 19.23 47.51 -34.50
N SER A 874 19.74 46.32 -34.16
CA SER A 874 21.13 46.03 -33.75
C SER A 874 22.22 46.35 -34.79
N GLY A 875 21.85 46.69 -36.03
CA GLY A 875 22.78 47.04 -37.11
C GLY A 875 23.70 48.23 -36.79
N GLY A 876 23.34 49.08 -35.81
CA GLY A 876 24.15 50.18 -35.29
C GLY A 876 24.97 49.85 -34.02
N ASP A 877 24.37 49.15 -33.05
CA ASP A 877 24.91 48.98 -31.68
C ASP A 877 25.86 47.78 -31.53
N PHE A 878 25.71 46.75 -32.37
CA PHE A 878 26.58 45.56 -32.38
C PHE A 878 27.44 45.55 -33.64
N GLN A 879 28.60 46.20 -33.57
CA GLN A 879 29.58 46.28 -34.66
C GLN A 879 30.53 45.08 -34.71
N LYS A 880 30.78 44.43 -33.56
CA LYS A 880 31.71 43.30 -33.44
C LYS A 880 31.07 42.14 -32.70
N TYR A 881 31.47 40.91 -33.05
CA TYR A 881 31.01 39.68 -32.39
C TYR A 881 31.21 39.71 -30.87
N GLY A 882 32.36 40.21 -30.41
CA GLY A 882 32.66 40.31 -28.98
C GLY A 882 31.67 41.14 -28.16
N GLN A 883 30.89 42.04 -28.77
CA GLN A 883 29.86 42.78 -28.05
C GLN A 883 28.67 41.89 -27.66
N TYR A 884 28.30 40.93 -28.51
CA TYR A 884 27.29 39.92 -28.15
C TYR A 884 27.79 39.05 -27.00
N VAL A 885 29.05 38.60 -27.10
CA VAL A 885 29.68 37.78 -26.07
C VAL A 885 29.66 38.50 -24.73
N TRP A 886 30.14 39.75 -24.68
CA TRP A 886 30.17 40.54 -23.43
C TRP A 886 28.77 40.70 -22.82
N LYS A 887 27.79 41.17 -23.60
CA LYS A 887 26.44 41.44 -23.08
C LYS A 887 25.71 40.18 -22.64
N VAL A 888 25.87 39.05 -23.33
CA VAL A 888 25.26 37.78 -22.90
C VAL A 888 25.99 37.23 -21.67
N GLN A 889 27.32 37.26 -21.68
CA GLN A 889 28.15 36.68 -20.62
C GLN A 889 28.01 37.46 -19.29
N GLU A 890 28.13 38.78 -19.34
CA GLU A 890 28.16 39.68 -18.18
C GLU A 890 26.78 40.29 -17.86
N GLY A 891 25.81 40.15 -18.78
CA GLY A 891 24.52 40.82 -18.66
C GLY A 891 24.65 42.33 -18.89
N VAL A 892 23.59 43.07 -18.52
CA VAL A 892 23.60 44.54 -18.57
C VAL A 892 23.34 45.08 -17.16
N GLU A 893 24.29 45.87 -16.68
CA GLU A 893 24.30 46.42 -15.33
C GLU A 893 23.03 47.26 -15.07
N THR A 894 22.46 47.16 -13.86
CA THR A 894 21.25 47.89 -13.45
C THR A 894 20.01 47.65 -14.33
N THR A 895 19.99 46.55 -15.07
CA THR A 895 18.81 46.02 -15.78
C THR A 895 18.48 44.61 -15.28
N ASN A 896 17.29 44.11 -15.64
CA ASN A 896 16.91 42.72 -15.40
C ASN A 896 17.61 41.71 -16.32
N MET A 897 18.54 42.11 -17.21
CA MET A 897 19.29 41.17 -18.07
C MET A 897 20.40 40.48 -17.26
N PRO A 898 20.27 39.17 -16.94
CA PRO A 898 21.23 38.45 -16.09
C PRO A 898 22.58 38.19 -16.80
N PRO A 899 23.71 38.11 -16.07
CA PRO A 899 24.92 37.45 -16.57
C PRO A 899 24.68 35.96 -16.81
N TRP A 900 24.64 35.55 -18.08
CA TRP A 900 24.34 34.17 -18.44
C TRP A 900 25.49 33.20 -18.16
N LYS A 901 26.71 33.70 -17.90
CA LYS A 901 27.86 32.85 -17.51
C LYS A 901 27.63 32.00 -16.25
N TYR A 902 26.64 32.34 -15.43
CA TYR A 902 26.30 31.58 -14.23
C TYR A 902 25.19 30.54 -14.44
N ALA A 903 24.51 30.56 -15.59
CA ALA A 903 23.39 29.68 -15.90
C ALA A 903 23.58 28.85 -17.17
N LEU A 904 24.38 29.34 -18.13
CA LEU A 904 24.66 28.69 -19.41
C LEU A 904 26.13 28.29 -19.50
N SER A 905 26.39 27.18 -20.20
CA SER A 905 27.76 26.84 -20.61
C SER A 905 28.26 27.82 -21.68
N GLU A 906 29.58 27.91 -21.87
CA GLU A 906 30.13 28.74 -22.95
C GLU A 906 29.58 28.33 -24.32
N GLU A 907 29.45 27.03 -24.58
CA GLU A 907 28.88 26.51 -25.83
C GLU A 907 27.42 26.93 -26.02
N ASP A 908 26.57 26.73 -25.01
CA ASP A 908 25.16 27.17 -25.04
C ASP A 908 25.04 28.69 -25.27
N MET A 909 25.95 29.50 -24.70
CA MET A 909 25.99 30.95 -24.94
C MET A 909 26.30 31.28 -26.40
N TYR A 910 27.31 30.64 -27.00
CA TYR A 910 27.67 30.89 -28.39
C TYR A 910 26.57 30.45 -29.37
N GLU A 911 25.90 29.33 -29.10
CA GLU A 911 24.75 28.85 -29.87
C GLU A 911 23.55 29.80 -29.76
N THR A 912 23.28 30.31 -28.56
CA THR A 912 22.23 31.31 -28.33
C THR A 912 22.54 32.62 -29.07
N ILE A 913 23.80 33.07 -29.04
CA ILE A 913 24.25 34.26 -29.79
C ILE A 913 24.07 34.05 -31.30
N PHE A 914 24.40 32.85 -31.81
CA PHE A 914 24.19 32.54 -33.23
C PHE A 914 22.72 32.63 -33.63
N TYR A 915 21.80 32.14 -32.78
CA TYR A 915 20.37 32.34 -33.00
C TYR A 915 19.97 33.83 -32.92
N ILE A 916 20.47 34.60 -31.95
CA ILE A 916 20.15 36.04 -31.82
C ILE A 916 20.56 36.83 -33.07
N GLN A 917 21.70 36.51 -33.68
CA GLN A 917 22.16 37.17 -34.91
C GLN A 917 21.15 37.05 -36.06
N ASN A 918 20.31 36.02 -36.06
CA ASN A 918 19.24 35.84 -37.03
C ASN A 918 18.25 37.02 -37.07
N PHE A 919 18.06 37.75 -35.97
CA PHE A 919 17.15 38.91 -35.94
C PHE A 919 17.71 40.15 -36.65
N SER A 920 19.02 40.16 -36.98
CA SER A 920 19.62 41.24 -37.76
C SER A 920 18.99 41.36 -39.15
N THR A 921 19.10 42.55 -39.76
CA THR A 921 18.66 42.73 -41.16
C THR A 921 19.40 41.76 -42.09
N THR A 922 18.77 41.34 -43.19
CA THR A 922 19.39 40.46 -44.19
C THR A 922 20.76 40.98 -44.65
N LYS A 923 20.89 42.30 -44.80
CA LYS A 923 22.15 42.95 -45.18
C LYS A 923 23.19 42.81 -44.07
N ASP A 924 22.85 43.18 -42.84
CA ASP A 924 23.78 43.12 -41.69
C ASP A 924 24.24 41.70 -41.41
N TYR A 925 23.33 40.72 -41.46
CA TYR A 925 23.68 39.32 -41.25
C TYR A 925 24.67 38.81 -42.29
N ASN A 926 24.40 39.07 -43.58
CA ASN A 926 25.26 38.59 -44.66
C ASN A 926 26.62 39.30 -44.70
N GLU A 927 26.69 40.60 -44.34
CA GLU A 927 27.94 41.38 -44.36
C GLU A 927 28.80 41.16 -43.09
N LYS A 928 28.19 40.95 -41.92
CA LYS A 928 28.89 40.93 -40.62
C LYS A 928 28.97 39.54 -39.99
N TRP A 929 27.89 38.76 -40.01
CA TRP A 929 27.78 37.53 -39.20
C TRP A 929 28.02 36.24 -39.98
N ALA A 930 27.43 36.12 -41.17
CA ALA A 930 27.52 34.91 -42.02
C ALA A 930 28.96 34.51 -42.33
N LEU A 931 29.86 35.49 -42.48
CA LEU A 931 31.27 35.28 -42.80
C LEU A 931 32.09 34.70 -41.64
N LEU A 932 31.58 34.77 -40.41
CA LEU A 932 32.26 34.28 -39.21
C LEU A 932 32.13 32.76 -39.04
N TYR A 933 31.17 32.13 -39.74
CA TYR A 933 30.87 30.70 -39.64
C TYR A 933 31.43 29.92 -40.83
N ASN A 934 31.72 28.64 -40.60
CA ASN A 934 32.32 27.75 -41.59
C ASN A 934 31.28 26.87 -42.30
N ASP A 935 30.15 26.58 -41.65
CA ASP A 935 29.09 25.75 -42.22
C ASP A 935 28.27 26.47 -43.29
N SER A 936 27.81 25.73 -44.31
CA SER A 936 26.96 26.28 -45.37
C SER A 936 25.62 26.78 -44.86
N PHE A 937 25.05 26.14 -43.82
CA PHE A 937 23.79 26.54 -43.23
C PHE A 937 23.84 27.99 -42.76
N ALA A 938 24.79 28.34 -41.88
CA ALA A 938 24.97 29.70 -41.38
C ALA A 938 25.21 30.73 -42.49
N ARG A 939 25.94 30.35 -43.54
CA ARG A 939 26.28 31.23 -44.67
C ARG A 939 25.12 31.51 -45.61
N ASP A 940 24.15 30.60 -45.69
CA ASP A 940 23.04 30.65 -46.63
C ASP A 940 21.69 30.95 -45.95
N MET A 941 21.63 30.95 -44.61
CA MET A 941 20.42 31.13 -43.81
C MET A 941 19.59 32.38 -44.17
N ARG A 942 20.24 33.46 -44.64
CA ARG A 942 19.62 34.74 -45.00
C ARG A 942 19.98 35.18 -46.44
N LYS A 943 20.39 34.26 -47.31
CA LYS A 943 20.52 34.54 -48.76
C LYS A 943 19.18 34.32 -49.46
#